data_AF-A0AAD4WMJ7-F1
#
_entry.id   AF-A0AAD4WMJ7-F1
#
_cell.length_a   1.000
_cell.length_b   1.000
_cell.length_c   1.000
_cell.angle_alpha   90.00
_cell.angle_beta   90.00
_cell.angle_gamma   90.00
#
_symmetry.space_group_name_H-M   'P 1'
#
loop_
_entity.id
_entity.type
_entity.pdbx_description
1 polymer ?
#
loop_
_entity_poly.entity_id
_entity_poly.type
_entity_poly.pdbx_seq_one_letter_code
_entity_poly.pdbx_strand_id
1 'polypeptide(L)'
;MAPTGEENVASSLAENPAPPKDLQKSCLKWNFIFTTSCVFAVLLDPLFLYIPILNDHIKCLKLDNNLKITALILRSVTDLFYIANIIFQVCRFENCSPSIKRFLPESCSSKLITSLIKSFRELLPEVSNEVPKPSITKEIRESSIIVDILAILPLPQVVILIFFSKMRASRSFRKLMNFLVMVQYVPRVLRIYISCKKSKKPFKGQIALWVKGVLNFFLYILVSHVLGAFWYFFAIQRMTSCWQHACRYENGCDPTSFDCNDHHTLRNITVLNDLCSINPSNTDLFDFGIYLNVLQSGILWSTNYPLKFLNSFSWGLRNLSSLASNLQPSTNTWEILFVTFISVIGLLLFVYLIGNLQTYVLLDTERLESHRRKMKIEQKLTEKVGPDVEKWLFENGIPMSTKSEVMSKVRQELEENSDIDVKKEILSILPHELQNYIESCTPLSRLRKVPLLRNMDEQVLREISKHLKPKRYENDIIIKEGEPLEMMLFIVDGCVIIEKTDCSHKLERSAGDFYGEKLLVWPSWTSFHEGTRPIATESVSASYKVEALVLLASDMASIGTKFRSHFNKLEMSHLTDSEWELLTCDKVAMLQQVPKLRAMDKQVLKAMAEHLLPVYHGRDFNIIQENRPLSMMFFVTRGEVMIKNNGKGRAPFFGEELVEWVLDKSFPEMLPLSTCTATVVSNDAEILYLKADVLKNFVSNNNFASHFSRIASEIDLFTFVRLTRLKKVKIFQKMEKEVLEALSKLLKPKTYRAANTYIIREKEPLEMMFFVVSGVVSIERSDSTTIEGPQTREMGGFYGEELVHWVTTWASHSYFPAELPLATGSALRGPRPVKILALTADDLKSVVSDFKSKLFTRETQITLPPYLPSEPLTGDLLTMLKNVERLKHMDEQVLKEISEHLRVEKYQDQYIIGLNESVEKMFFILRGVVAVTNEYWTEHRNEAERSNHSGDDLIDYWVRSKDTAFPKELPISALSFRAIGEVKVLVLMANDLARVQPCRIRSKTFLRRN
;
A
#
# COMPACT_ATOMS: atom_id res chain seq x y z
N MET A 1 -31.45 -13.29 31.18
CA MET A 1 -32.13 -12.02 30.91
C MET A 1 -31.23 -11.22 29.98
N ALA A 2 -31.62 -11.08 28.72
CA ALA A 2 -30.91 -10.28 27.73
C ALA A 2 -31.23 -8.79 27.91
N PRO A 3 -30.29 -7.86 27.68
CA PRO A 3 -30.61 -6.49 27.38
C PRO A 3 -30.57 -6.25 25.86
N THR A 4 -31.66 -5.67 25.38
CA THR A 4 -31.95 -5.22 24.03
C THR A 4 -31.15 -3.98 23.65
N GLY A 5 -30.74 -3.91 22.39
CA GLY A 5 -29.85 -2.88 21.84
C GLY A 5 -30.41 -1.44 21.87
N GLU A 6 -29.49 -0.52 22.08
CA GLU A 6 -29.63 0.92 21.91
C GLU A 6 -29.49 1.28 20.41
N GLU A 7 -30.54 1.87 19.83
CA GLU A 7 -30.46 2.55 18.54
C GLU A 7 -29.94 3.97 18.72
N ASN A 8 -28.82 4.26 18.05
CA ASN A 8 -28.15 5.54 18.02
C ASN A 8 -29.00 6.62 17.31
N VAL A 9 -29.36 7.67 18.06
CA VAL A 9 -29.89 8.93 17.54
C VAL A 9 -28.72 9.77 17.00
N ALA A 10 -28.52 9.75 15.68
CA ALA A 10 -27.71 10.75 14.98
C ALA A 10 -28.65 11.59 14.10
N SER A 11 -29.00 12.80 14.57
CA SER A 11 -29.77 13.77 13.81
C SER A 11 -28.92 14.35 12.68
N SER A 12 -29.13 13.86 11.46
CA SER A 12 -28.68 14.54 10.24
C SER A 12 -29.46 15.85 10.08
N LEU A 13 -28.82 16.99 10.33
CA LEU A 13 -29.28 18.30 9.85
C LEU A 13 -29.31 18.24 8.31
N ALA A 14 -30.50 17.99 7.76
CA ALA A 14 -30.75 18.13 6.33
C ALA A 14 -30.58 19.61 5.96
N GLU A 15 -29.42 19.94 5.39
CA GLU A 15 -29.21 21.19 4.68
C GLU A 15 -30.24 21.27 3.55
N ASN A 16 -31.15 22.24 3.65
CA ASN A 16 -32.11 22.52 2.57
C ASN A 16 -31.34 22.74 1.25
N PRO A 17 -31.74 22.09 0.14
CA PRO A 17 -31.04 22.28 -1.13
C PRO A 17 -31.15 23.75 -1.55
N ALA A 18 -30.00 24.38 -1.76
CA ALA A 18 -29.92 25.74 -2.28
C ALA A 18 -30.63 25.77 -3.66
N PRO A 19 -31.46 26.80 -3.94
CA PRO A 19 -32.18 26.88 -5.21
C PRO A 19 -31.20 26.88 -6.40
N PRO A 20 -31.60 26.36 -7.57
CA PRO A 20 -30.74 26.27 -8.74
C PRO A 20 -30.12 27.63 -9.07
N LYS A 21 -28.78 27.66 -9.15
CA LYS A 21 -27.97 28.90 -9.30
C LYS A 21 -28.40 29.76 -10.50
N ASP A 22 -28.97 29.17 -11.53
CA ASP A 22 -29.42 29.85 -12.75
C ASP A 22 -30.72 30.67 -12.56
N LEU A 23 -31.66 30.17 -11.76
CA LEU A 23 -32.93 30.88 -11.48
C LEU A 23 -32.68 32.12 -10.60
N GLN A 24 -31.76 32.01 -9.64
CA GLN A 24 -31.33 33.12 -8.79
C GLN A 24 -30.64 34.22 -9.60
N LYS A 25 -29.79 33.84 -10.58
CA LYS A 25 -29.10 34.77 -11.48
C LYS A 25 -30.07 35.52 -12.40
N SER A 26 -31.08 34.84 -12.94
CA SER A 26 -32.10 35.46 -13.81
C SER A 26 -33.02 36.43 -13.06
N CYS A 27 -33.43 36.10 -11.83
CA CYS A 27 -34.22 36.99 -10.98
C CYS A 27 -33.44 38.26 -10.59
N LEU A 28 -32.14 38.12 -10.29
CA LEU A 28 -31.24 39.23 -10.00
C LEU A 28 -31.05 40.16 -11.21
N LYS A 29 -30.93 39.60 -12.42
CA LYS A 29 -30.87 40.37 -13.68
C LYS A 29 -32.16 41.15 -13.94
N TRP A 30 -33.33 40.53 -13.78
CA TRP A 30 -34.62 41.21 -13.94
C TRP A 30 -34.78 42.38 -12.97
N ASN A 31 -34.45 42.18 -11.69
CA ASN A 31 -34.51 43.24 -10.68
C ASN A 31 -33.62 44.44 -11.04
N PHE A 32 -32.44 44.19 -11.60
CA PHE A 32 -31.54 45.25 -12.07
C PHE A 32 -32.13 46.00 -13.28
N ILE A 33 -32.62 45.27 -14.30
CA ILE A 33 -33.27 45.86 -15.49
C ILE A 33 -34.49 46.69 -15.08
N PHE A 34 -35.34 46.14 -14.21
CA PHE A 34 -36.54 46.82 -13.72
C PHE A 34 -36.20 48.08 -12.91
N THR A 35 -35.24 48.02 -11.98
CA THR A 35 -34.82 49.19 -11.20
C THR A 35 -34.24 50.28 -12.11
N THR A 36 -33.47 49.88 -13.12
CA THR A 36 -32.92 50.81 -14.12
C THR A 36 -34.04 51.46 -14.93
N SER A 37 -35.04 50.69 -15.36
CA SER A 37 -36.24 51.22 -16.03
C SER A 37 -37.03 52.19 -15.14
N CYS A 38 -37.15 51.92 -13.84
CA CYS A 38 -37.79 52.85 -12.90
C CYS A 38 -37.04 54.19 -12.82
N VAL A 39 -35.70 54.16 -12.82
CA VAL A 39 -34.86 55.36 -12.84
C VAL A 39 -35.08 56.17 -14.13
N PHE A 40 -35.11 55.50 -15.29
CA PHE A 40 -35.45 56.14 -16.56
C PHE A 40 -36.87 56.73 -16.55
N ALA A 41 -37.84 56.03 -15.98
CA ALA A 41 -39.22 56.53 -15.88
C ALA A 41 -39.29 57.85 -15.11
N VAL A 42 -38.63 57.94 -13.96
CA VAL A 42 -38.61 59.13 -13.10
C VAL A 42 -37.87 60.30 -13.76
N LEU A 43 -36.84 60.02 -14.58
CA LEU A 43 -36.14 61.02 -15.39
C LEU A 43 -37.01 61.54 -16.54
N LEU A 44 -37.87 60.70 -17.12
CA LEU A 44 -38.72 61.05 -18.26
C LEU A 44 -40.04 61.71 -17.84
N ASP A 45 -40.48 61.53 -16.60
CA ASP A 45 -41.75 62.11 -16.14
C ASP A 45 -41.80 63.63 -16.36
N PRO A 46 -40.79 64.47 -16.01
CA PRO A 46 -40.87 65.92 -16.19
C PRO A 46 -41.06 66.39 -17.65
N LEU A 47 -40.93 65.53 -18.67
CA LEU A 47 -41.18 65.93 -20.06
C LEU A 47 -42.57 66.54 -20.26
N PHE A 48 -43.60 66.11 -19.50
CA PHE A 48 -44.95 66.66 -19.65
C PHE A 48 -45.04 68.15 -19.26
N LEU A 49 -44.15 68.63 -18.38
CA LEU A 49 -44.10 70.03 -17.94
C LEU A 49 -43.64 70.97 -19.06
N TYR A 50 -42.95 70.44 -20.08
CA TYR A 50 -42.46 71.19 -21.23
C TYR A 50 -43.43 71.22 -22.42
N ILE A 51 -44.55 70.48 -22.35
CA ILE A 51 -45.57 70.40 -23.42
C ILE A 51 -46.23 71.75 -23.69
N PRO A 52 -46.65 72.52 -22.68
CA PRO A 52 -47.30 73.80 -22.93
C PRO A 52 -46.28 74.80 -23.47
N ILE A 53 -46.73 75.60 -24.44
CA ILE A 53 -45.95 76.68 -25.05
C ILE A 53 -46.85 77.90 -25.22
N LEU A 54 -46.24 79.08 -25.22
CA LEU A 54 -46.96 80.33 -25.42
C LEU A 54 -46.86 80.74 -26.88
N ASN A 55 -47.96 81.23 -27.45
CA ASN A 55 -47.91 81.93 -28.73
C ASN A 55 -47.86 83.44 -28.48
N ASP A 56 -46.78 84.08 -28.93
CA ASP A 56 -46.58 85.50 -28.69
C ASP A 56 -47.52 86.39 -29.52
N HIS A 57 -47.86 85.98 -30.75
CA HIS A 57 -48.66 86.81 -31.67
C HIS A 57 -50.12 86.96 -31.23
N ILE A 58 -50.69 85.89 -30.69
CA ILE A 58 -52.13 85.82 -30.33
C ILE A 58 -52.33 85.61 -28.81
N LYS A 59 -51.26 85.74 -28.02
CA LYS A 59 -51.22 85.68 -26.55
C LYS A 59 -52.10 84.55 -25.99
N CYS A 60 -51.79 83.32 -26.40
CA CYS A 60 -52.58 82.13 -26.06
C CYS A 60 -51.68 80.94 -25.72
N LEU A 61 -52.27 79.94 -25.07
CA LEU A 61 -51.60 78.72 -24.65
C LEU A 61 -51.79 77.59 -25.67
N LYS A 62 -50.69 77.18 -26.31
CA LYS A 62 -50.64 76.05 -27.25
C LYS A 62 -49.96 74.85 -26.59
N LEU A 63 -50.21 73.66 -27.11
CA LEU A 63 -49.51 72.43 -26.73
C LEU A 63 -48.58 72.00 -27.86
N ASP A 64 -47.34 71.65 -27.52
CA ASP A 64 -46.40 71.05 -28.45
C ASP A 64 -46.82 69.61 -28.76
N ASN A 65 -47.39 69.39 -29.95
CA ASN A 65 -47.93 68.09 -30.34
C ASN A 65 -46.84 67.00 -30.45
N ASN A 66 -45.64 67.37 -30.90
CA ASN A 66 -44.53 66.41 -31.04
C ASN A 66 -44.07 65.94 -29.66
N LEU A 67 -43.89 66.89 -28.73
CA LEU A 67 -43.49 66.56 -27.36
C LEU A 67 -44.61 65.83 -26.60
N LYS A 68 -45.88 66.19 -26.84
CA LYS A 68 -47.05 65.50 -26.29
C LYS A 68 -47.08 64.02 -26.69
N ILE A 69 -46.96 63.72 -27.99
CA ILE A 69 -46.94 62.34 -28.50
C ILE A 69 -45.74 61.59 -27.93
N THR A 70 -44.56 62.21 -27.97
CA THR A 70 -43.31 61.61 -27.46
C THR A 70 -43.42 61.26 -25.97
N ALA A 71 -43.93 62.18 -25.14
CA ALA A 71 -44.12 61.94 -23.71
C ALA A 71 -45.11 60.80 -23.45
N LEU A 72 -46.22 60.73 -24.19
CA LEU A 72 -47.20 59.64 -24.05
C LEU A 72 -46.62 58.27 -24.43
N ILE A 73 -45.81 58.20 -25.49
CA ILE A 73 -45.15 56.95 -25.91
C ILE A 73 -44.14 56.50 -24.85
N LEU A 74 -43.23 57.38 -24.45
CA LEU A 74 -42.19 57.08 -23.45
C LEU A 74 -42.80 56.68 -22.09
N ARG A 75 -43.88 57.36 -21.70
CA ARG A 75 -44.63 57.04 -20.49
C ARG A 75 -45.29 55.66 -20.56
N SER A 76 -45.84 55.30 -21.71
CA SER A 76 -46.45 53.97 -21.94
C SER A 76 -45.41 52.85 -21.91
N VAL A 77 -44.24 53.07 -22.54
CA VAL A 77 -43.12 52.11 -22.52
C VAL A 77 -42.63 51.85 -21.09
N THR A 78 -42.50 52.90 -20.29
CA THR A 78 -42.05 52.75 -18.88
C THR A 78 -43.11 52.07 -18.01
N ASP A 79 -44.41 52.35 -18.22
CA ASP A 79 -45.50 51.64 -17.53
C ASP A 79 -45.51 50.13 -17.83
N LEU A 80 -45.15 49.70 -19.04
CA LEU A 80 -45.06 48.28 -19.39
C LEU A 80 -44.06 47.53 -18.49
N PHE A 81 -42.95 48.15 -18.10
CA PHE A 81 -42.00 47.52 -17.19
C PHE A 81 -42.57 47.33 -15.78
N TYR A 82 -43.35 48.30 -15.29
CA TYR A 82 -44.07 48.15 -14.02
C TYR A 82 -45.15 47.08 -14.11
N ILE A 83 -45.92 47.03 -15.20
CA ILE A 83 -46.92 45.98 -15.45
C ILE A 83 -46.25 44.59 -15.49
N ALA A 84 -45.17 44.44 -16.25
CA ALA A 84 -44.41 43.19 -16.35
C ALA A 84 -43.86 42.76 -14.98
N ASN A 85 -43.41 43.71 -14.15
CA ASN A 85 -42.90 43.42 -12.82
C ASN A 85 -44.01 43.09 -11.80
N ILE A 86 -45.21 43.67 -11.92
CA ILE A 86 -46.39 43.25 -11.17
C ILE A 86 -46.79 41.83 -11.58
N ILE A 87 -46.88 41.55 -12.89
CA ILE A 87 -47.19 40.21 -13.41
C ILE A 87 -46.16 39.20 -12.89
N PHE A 88 -44.86 39.51 -12.95
CA PHE A 88 -43.81 38.64 -12.42
C PHE A 88 -43.96 38.37 -10.92
N GLN A 89 -44.28 39.40 -10.11
CA GLN A 89 -44.52 39.25 -8.68
C GLN A 89 -45.77 38.39 -8.40
N VAL A 90 -46.85 38.55 -9.16
CA VAL A 90 -48.10 37.79 -9.01
C VAL A 90 -47.93 36.34 -9.46
N CYS A 91 -47.31 36.08 -10.62
CA CYS A 91 -47.03 34.72 -11.11
C CYS A 91 -46.12 33.93 -10.14
N ARG A 92 -45.15 34.60 -9.52
CA ARG A 92 -44.30 33.99 -8.49
C ARG A 92 -45.13 33.61 -7.24
N PHE A 93 -46.13 34.43 -6.89
CA PHE A 93 -47.02 34.19 -5.76
C PHE A 93 -47.98 33.01 -6.03
N GLU A 94 -48.54 32.90 -7.24
CA GLU A 94 -49.38 31.77 -7.67
C GLU A 94 -48.64 30.43 -7.65
N ASN A 95 -47.38 30.40 -8.09
CA ASN A 95 -46.56 29.18 -8.09
C ASN A 95 -46.11 28.73 -6.68
N CYS A 96 -46.21 29.60 -5.66
CA CYS A 96 -45.81 29.28 -4.27
C CYS A 96 -46.99 28.98 -3.33
N SER A 97 -48.25 29.17 -3.72
CA SER A 97 -49.41 28.93 -2.83
C SER A 97 -50.59 28.22 -3.54
N PRO A 98 -50.85 26.94 -3.24
CA PRO A 98 -52.04 26.24 -3.75
C PRO A 98 -53.36 26.72 -3.12
N SER A 99 -53.32 27.65 -2.15
CA SER A 99 -54.51 28.07 -1.38
C SER A 99 -55.24 29.30 -1.94
N ILE A 100 -54.68 30.03 -2.90
CA ILE A 100 -55.29 31.25 -3.48
C ILE A 100 -56.25 30.97 -4.65
N LYS A 101 -56.28 29.74 -5.17
CA LYS A 101 -57.35 29.31 -6.12
C LYS A 101 -58.77 29.44 -5.57
N ARG A 102 -58.93 29.62 -4.25
CA ARG A 102 -60.22 29.79 -3.58
C ARG A 102 -60.61 31.25 -3.33
N PHE A 103 -59.67 32.21 -3.44
CA PHE A 103 -59.91 33.62 -3.11
C PHE A 103 -59.93 34.59 -4.31
N LEU A 104 -59.52 34.15 -5.50
CA LEU A 104 -59.81 34.86 -6.74
C LEU A 104 -61.08 34.27 -7.35
N PRO A 105 -62.21 35.00 -7.41
CA PRO A 105 -63.39 34.55 -8.13
C PRO A 105 -63.01 34.39 -9.61
N GLU A 106 -63.48 33.31 -10.25
CA GLU A 106 -63.40 33.11 -11.69
C GLU A 106 -63.99 34.28 -12.51
N SER A 107 -64.70 35.23 -11.87
CA SER A 107 -65.31 36.38 -12.52
C SER A 107 -64.35 37.54 -12.85
N CYS A 108 -63.08 37.51 -12.41
CA CYS A 108 -62.11 38.57 -12.74
C CYS A 108 -60.94 38.07 -13.60
N SER A 109 -61.15 37.00 -14.38
CA SER A 109 -60.25 36.63 -15.48
C SER A 109 -60.82 37.21 -16.77
N SER A 110 -60.42 38.44 -17.12
CA SER A 110 -60.61 38.84 -18.52
C SER A 110 -59.78 37.88 -19.37
N LYS A 111 -60.36 37.32 -20.44
CA LYS A 111 -59.67 36.47 -21.43
C LYS A 111 -58.33 37.07 -21.90
N LEU A 112 -58.20 38.39 -21.81
CA LEU A 112 -57.03 39.19 -22.13
C LEU A 112 -55.85 38.92 -21.17
N ILE A 113 -56.09 38.82 -19.86
CA ILE A 113 -55.05 38.49 -18.87
C ILE A 113 -54.58 37.05 -19.07
N THR A 114 -55.49 36.11 -19.31
CA THR A 114 -55.16 34.70 -19.57
C THR A 114 -54.38 34.53 -20.88
N SER A 115 -54.73 35.30 -21.92
CA SER A 115 -54.00 35.33 -23.19
C SER A 115 -52.61 35.96 -23.06
N LEU A 116 -52.48 37.06 -22.31
CA LEU A 116 -51.19 37.71 -22.07
C LEU A 116 -50.26 36.83 -21.22
N ILE A 117 -50.80 36.17 -20.18
CA ILE A 117 -50.05 35.19 -19.38
C ILE A 117 -49.61 34.01 -20.26
N LYS A 118 -50.46 33.55 -21.19
CA LYS A 118 -50.12 32.48 -22.13
C LYS A 118 -49.02 32.90 -23.12
N SER A 119 -49.11 34.08 -23.72
CA SER A 119 -48.06 34.62 -24.61
C SER A 119 -46.74 34.89 -23.89
N PHE A 120 -46.76 35.36 -22.64
CA PHE A 120 -45.54 35.53 -21.85
C PHE A 120 -44.97 34.18 -21.37
N ARG A 121 -45.80 33.16 -21.17
CA ARG A 121 -45.38 31.79 -20.82
C ARG A 121 -44.65 31.09 -21.97
N GLU A 122 -45.00 31.41 -23.22
CA GLU A 122 -44.28 30.93 -24.42
C GLU A 122 -42.91 31.60 -24.63
N LEU A 123 -42.66 32.75 -23.99
CA LEU A 123 -41.40 33.51 -24.06
C LEU A 123 -40.38 33.17 -22.95
N LEU A 124 -40.75 32.30 -22.00
CA LEU A 124 -39.90 31.89 -20.87
C LEU A 124 -39.46 30.43 -21.04
N PRO A 125 -38.17 30.08 -20.82
CA PRO A 125 -37.74 28.68 -20.82
C PRO A 125 -38.42 27.92 -19.68
N GLU A 126 -38.77 26.65 -19.91
CA GLU A 126 -39.36 25.75 -18.91
C GLU A 126 -38.55 25.76 -17.60
N VAL A 127 -39.17 26.25 -16.53
CA VAL A 127 -38.63 26.16 -15.18
C VAL A 127 -39.20 24.90 -14.53
N SER A 128 -38.32 23.95 -14.23
CA SER A 128 -38.64 22.73 -13.51
C SER A 128 -39.18 23.04 -12.11
N ASN A 129 -40.22 22.29 -11.75
CA ASN A 129 -40.89 22.35 -10.47
C ASN A 129 -39.96 21.78 -9.39
N GLU A 130 -39.50 22.62 -8.46
CA GLU A 130 -39.25 22.28 -7.05
C GLU A 130 -38.71 23.52 -6.31
N VAL A 131 -39.53 24.13 -5.46
CA VAL A 131 -39.11 25.16 -4.50
C VAL A 131 -39.87 24.94 -3.17
N PRO A 132 -39.19 25.02 -2.00
CA PRO A 132 -39.81 24.77 -0.70
C PRO A 132 -40.69 25.94 -0.22
N LYS A 133 -41.77 25.61 0.49
CA LYS A 133 -42.79 26.51 1.06
C LYS A 133 -42.27 27.40 2.19
N PRO A 134 -42.56 28.72 2.18
CA PRO A 134 -42.58 29.55 3.38
C PRO A 134 -43.97 30.14 3.71
N SER A 135 -44.13 30.62 4.94
CA SER A 135 -45.40 31.06 5.56
C SER A 135 -45.93 32.42 5.07
N ILE A 136 -47.24 32.47 4.82
CA ILE A 136 -47.99 33.45 4.01
C ILE A 136 -48.14 34.87 4.61
N THR A 137 -47.96 35.08 5.92
CA THR A 137 -48.34 36.35 6.57
C THR A 137 -47.26 37.43 6.63
N LYS A 138 -45.98 37.12 6.37
CA LYS A 138 -44.87 38.09 6.42
C LYS A 138 -44.57 38.74 5.05
N GLU A 139 -44.87 38.06 3.94
CA GLU A 139 -44.49 38.48 2.58
C GLU A 139 -45.45 39.48 1.91
N ILE A 140 -46.74 39.50 2.24
CA ILE A 140 -47.69 40.48 1.64
C ILE A 140 -47.30 41.92 2.04
N ARG A 141 -46.76 42.11 3.25
CA ARG A 141 -46.22 43.40 3.71
C ARG A 141 -44.85 43.75 3.12
N GLU A 142 -44.11 42.75 2.62
CA GLU A 142 -42.81 42.92 1.92
C GLU A 142 -42.95 42.99 0.38
N SER A 143 -44.18 42.86 -0.11
CA SER A 143 -44.53 42.94 -1.53
C SER A 143 -44.81 44.40 -1.90
N SER A 144 -43.89 45.01 -2.63
CA SER A 144 -43.97 46.37 -3.19
C SER A 144 -45.08 46.58 -4.22
N ILE A 145 -46.04 45.65 -4.33
CA ILE A 145 -47.10 45.61 -5.34
C ILE A 145 -48.00 46.84 -5.22
N ILE A 146 -48.35 47.27 -4.01
CA ILE A 146 -49.20 48.48 -3.81
C ILE A 146 -48.49 49.72 -4.35
N VAL A 147 -47.18 49.85 -4.09
CA VAL A 147 -46.37 50.97 -4.58
C VAL A 147 -46.26 50.93 -6.11
N ASP A 148 -46.09 49.74 -6.69
CA ASP A 148 -46.08 49.55 -8.15
C ASP A 148 -47.42 49.92 -8.79
N ILE A 149 -48.55 49.53 -8.20
CA ILE A 149 -49.90 49.89 -8.69
C ILE A 149 -50.08 51.42 -8.65
N LEU A 150 -49.72 52.06 -7.53
CA LEU A 150 -49.80 53.52 -7.39
C LEU A 150 -48.89 54.24 -8.38
N ALA A 151 -47.73 53.67 -8.73
CA ALA A 151 -46.79 54.23 -9.69
C ALA A 151 -47.30 54.19 -11.15
N ILE A 152 -48.09 53.17 -11.51
CA ILE A 152 -48.63 52.97 -12.88
C ILE A 152 -49.84 53.87 -13.18
N LEU A 153 -50.57 54.35 -12.17
CA LEU A 153 -51.81 55.10 -12.36
C LEU A 153 -51.68 56.13 -13.51
N PRO A 154 -52.58 56.14 -14.51
CA PRO A 154 -52.39 56.93 -15.73
C PRO A 154 -52.66 58.43 -15.53
N LEU A 155 -52.40 58.96 -14.33
CA LEU A 155 -52.62 60.35 -13.96
C LEU A 155 -51.92 61.36 -14.90
N PRO A 156 -50.68 61.17 -15.41
CA PRO A 156 -50.05 62.11 -16.33
C PRO A 156 -50.67 62.00 -17.71
N GLN A 157 -51.03 60.79 -18.17
CA GLN A 157 -51.73 60.60 -19.45
C GLN A 157 -53.12 61.27 -19.42
N VAL A 158 -53.85 61.12 -18.32
CA VAL A 158 -55.14 61.79 -18.08
C VAL A 158 -54.95 63.30 -17.96
N VAL A 159 -53.91 63.76 -17.24
CA VAL A 159 -53.53 65.17 -17.14
C VAL A 159 -53.22 65.75 -18.53
N ILE A 160 -52.47 65.03 -19.36
CA ILE A 160 -52.08 65.49 -20.69
C ILE A 160 -53.29 65.64 -21.63
N LEU A 161 -54.25 64.71 -21.54
CA LEU A 161 -55.39 64.64 -22.47
C LEU A 161 -56.57 65.51 -22.03
N ILE A 162 -56.94 65.50 -20.74
CA ILE A 162 -58.14 66.16 -20.21
C ILE A 162 -57.81 67.50 -19.57
N PHE A 163 -56.62 67.63 -19.02
CA PHE A 163 -56.31 68.71 -18.08
C PHE A 163 -55.58 69.86 -18.74
N PHE A 164 -54.68 69.62 -19.70
CA PHE A 164 -54.11 70.71 -20.51
C PHE A 164 -55.17 71.44 -21.35
N SER A 165 -56.21 70.74 -21.80
CA SER A 165 -57.35 71.38 -22.48
C SER A 165 -58.19 72.22 -21.51
N LYS A 166 -58.40 71.77 -20.27
CA LYS A 166 -59.17 72.51 -19.23
C LYS A 166 -58.38 73.58 -18.46
N MET A 167 -57.04 73.48 -18.40
CA MET A 167 -56.18 74.53 -17.83
C MET A 167 -56.31 75.86 -18.56
N ARG A 168 -56.77 75.82 -19.80
CA ARG A 168 -57.11 76.98 -20.62
C ARG A 168 -58.26 77.80 -19.99
N ALA A 169 -59.14 77.15 -19.21
CA ALA A 169 -60.37 77.74 -18.70
C ALA A 169 -60.40 78.09 -17.20
N SER A 170 -59.70 77.38 -16.30
CA SER A 170 -59.93 77.57 -14.84
C SER A 170 -58.70 77.54 -13.92
N ARG A 171 -58.67 78.48 -12.96
CA ARG A 171 -57.63 78.65 -11.91
C ARG A 171 -57.60 77.49 -10.89
N SER A 172 -58.75 76.86 -10.62
CA SER A 172 -58.85 75.73 -9.66
C SER A 172 -58.16 74.49 -10.20
N PHE A 173 -58.31 74.24 -11.50
CA PHE A 173 -57.68 73.12 -12.18
C PHE A 173 -56.14 73.26 -12.13
N ARG A 174 -55.56 74.43 -12.38
CA ARG A 174 -54.09 74.63 -12.32
C ARG A 174 -53.44 74.15 -11.00
N LYS A 175 -54.09 74.38 -9.85
CA LYS A 175 -53.61 73.92 -8.53
C LYS A 175 -53.74 72.42 -8.35
N LEU A 176 -54.88 71.85 -8.77
CA LEU A 176 -55.13 70.40 -8.74
C LEU A 176 -54.12 69.63 -9.62
N MET A 177 -53.72 70.18 -10.76
CA MET A 177 -52.70 69.56 -11.63
C MET A 177 -51.34 69.44 -10.96
N ASN A 178 -50.86 70.53 -10.36
CA ASN A 178 -49.57 70.58 -9.68
C ASN A 178 -49.54 69.55 -8.53
N PHE A 179 -50.67 69.40 -7.83
CA PHE A 179 -50.85 68.40 -6.78
C PHE A 179 -50.86 66.96 -7.33
N LEU A 180 -51.64 66.68 -8.38
CA LEU A 180 -51.73 65.33 -8.97
C LEU A 180 -50.39 64.84 -9.52
N VAL A 181 -49.63 65.74 -10.16
CA VAL A 181 -48.28 65.45 -10.65
C VAL A 181 -47.34 65.08 -9.50
N MET A 182 -47.35 65.85 -8.41
CA MET A 182 -46.49 65.58 -7.25
C MET A 182 -46.88 64.28 -6.54
N VAL A 183 -48.17 64.02 -6.36
CA VAL A 183 -48.68 62.81 -5.68
C VAL A 183 -48.23 61.54 -6.39
N GLN A 184 -48.14 61.55 -7.71
CA GLN A 184 -47.71 60.38 -8.46
C GLN A 184 -46.19 60.21 -8.57
N TYR A 185 -45.46 61.33 -8.53
CA TYR A 185 -44.00 61.28 -8.54
C TYR A 185 -43.47 60.52 -7.29
N VAL A 186 -44.16 60.67 -6.16
CA VAL A 186 -43.79 60.05 -4.87
C VAL A 186 -43.73 58.51 -4.92
N PRO A 187 -44.79 57.77 -5.34
CA PRO A 187 -44.72 56.31 -5.49
C PRO A 187 -43.56 55.81 -6.36
N ARG A 188 -43.22 56.53 -7.42
CA ARG A 188 -42.14 56.14 -8.36
C ARG A 188 -40.76 56.27 -7.73
N VAL A 189 -40.51 57.39 -7.04
CA VAL A 189 -39.28 57.59 -6.26
C VAL A 189 -39.20 56.59 -5.10
N LEU A 190 -40.31 56.36 -4.40
CA LEU A 190 -40.39 55.39 -3.31
C LEU A 190 -40.08 53.96 -3.79
N ARG A 191 -40.52 53.60 -5.00
CA ARG A 191 -40.21 52.29 -5.59
C ARG A 191 -38.71 52.10 -5.80
N ILE A 192 -38.01 53.09 -6.35
CA ILE A 192 -36.55 53.07 -6.52
C ILE A 192 -35.87 52.90 -5.16
N TYR A 193 -36.30 53.69 -4.16
CA TYR A 193 -35.76 53.60 -2.80
C TYR A 193 -35.93 52.19 -2.19
N ILE A 194 -37.13 51.60 -2.30
CA ILE A 194 -37.40 50.24 -1.81
C ILE A 194 -36.54 49.21 -2.54
N SER A 195 -36.37 49.34 -3.86
CA SER A 195 -35.51 48.45 -4.65
C SER A 195 -34.04 48.53 -4.23
N CYS A 196 -33.52 49.74 -3.98
CA CYS A 196 -32.17 49.97 -3.45
C CYS A 196 -32.00 49.48 -2.00
N LYS A 197 -33.06 49.53 -1.18
CA LYS A 197 -33.03 49.00 0.20
C LYS A 197 -33.08 47.47 0.21
N LYS A 198 -33.87 46.85 -0.68
CA LYS A 198 -34.02 45.38 -0.77
C LYS A 198 -32.76 44.71 -1.34
N SER A 199 -31.99 45.42 -2.15
CA SER A 199 -30.67 44.98 -2.63
C SER A 199 -29.54 45.05 -1.58
N LYS A 200 -29.85 45.34 -0.30
CA LYS A 200 -28.90 45.25 0.82
C LYS A 200 -28.45 43.83 1.16
N LYS A 201 -29.01 42.78 0.54
CA LYS A 201 -28.27 41.51 0.46
C LYS A 201 -27.16 41.72 -0.57
N PRO A 202 -25.88 41.70 -0.16
CA PRO A 202 -24.78 41.94 -1.08
C PRO A 202 -24.96 40.96 -2.23
N PHE A 203 -25.21 41.49 -3.43
CA PHE A 203 -24.94 40.75 -4.65
C PHE A 203 -23.55 40.13 -4.46
N LYS A 204 -23.40 38.88 -4.85
CA LYS A 204 -22.17 38.09 -4.66
C LYS A 204 -20.98 38.60 -5.51
N GLY A 205 -20.99 39.89 -5.88
CA GLY A 205 -19.89 40.71 -6.35
C GLY A 205 -20.03 42.09 -5.70
N GLN A 206 -18.96 42.59 -5.09
CA GLN A 206 -18.90 43.92 -4.48
C GLN A 206 -19.47 44.96 -5.46
N ILE A 207 -20.60 45.57 -5.10
CA ILE A 207 -20.98 46.84 -5.71
C ILE A 207 -19.85 47.80 -5.33
N ALA A 208 -19.06 48.22 -6.32
CA ALA A 208 -17.92 49.10 -6.09
C ALA A 208 -18.40 50.34 -5.34
N LEU A 209 -17.65 50.79 -4.33
CA LEU A 209 -18.03 51.93 -3.49
C LEU A 209 -18.31 53.18 -4.34
N TRP A 210 -17.61 53.34 -5.47
CA TRP A 210 -17.88 54.40 -6.44
C TRP A 210 -19.31 54.37 -7.00
N VAL A 211 -19.93 53.20 -7.18
CA VAL A 211 -21.28 53.07 -7.75
C VAL A 211 -22.31 53.71 -6.80
N LYS A 212 -22.11 53.59 -5.48
CA LYS A 212 -22.95 54.27 -4.50
C LYS A 212 -22.76 55.80 -4.55
N GLY A 213 -21.52 56.26 -4.77
CA GLY A 213 -21.22 57.68 -5.00
C GLY A 213 -21.92 58.22 -6.24
N VAL A 214 -21.80 57.52 -7.37
CA VAL A 214 -22.46 57.87 -8.65
C VAL A 214 -23.98 57.90 -8.50
N LEU A 215 -24.58 56.93 -7.80
CA LEU A 215 -26.04 56.92 -7.54
C LEU A 215 -26.49 58.09 -6.67
N ASN A 216 -25.72 58.47 -5.65
CA ASN A 216 -26.02 59.65 -4.84
C ASN A 216 -25.94 60.95 -5.66
N PHE A 217 -24.94 61.06 -6.53
CA PHE A 217 -24.81 62.20 -7.45
C PHE A 217 -25.94 62.23 -8.49
N PHE A 218 -26.35 61.07 -8.99
CA PHE A 218 -27.47 60.95 -9.92
C PHE A 218 -28.79 61.48 -9.31
N LEU A 219 -29.07 61.18 -8.03
CA LEU A 219 -30.24 61.73 -7.33
C LEU A 219 -30.22 63.26 -7.26
N TYR A 220 -29.05 63.85 -7.07
CA TYR A 220 -28.86 65.30 -7.05
C TYR A 220 -29.15 65.94 -8.42
N ILE A 221 -28.66 65.32 -9.50
CA ILE A 221 -28.96 65.72 -10.89
C ILE A 221 -30.46 65.60 -11.18
N LEU A 222 -31.08 64.50 -10.75
CA LEU A 222 -32.50 64.24 -10.99
C LEU A 222 -33.40 65.30 -10.34
N VAL A 223 -33.14 65.66 -9.07
CA VAL A 223 -33.90 66.72 -8.38
C VAL A 223 -33.71 68.07 -9.07
N SER A 224 -32.49 68.38 -9.51
CA SER A 224 -32.20 69.60 -10.28
C SER A 224 -33.02 69.68 -11.58
N HIS A 225 -33.13 68.55 -12.30
CA HIS A 225 -33.94 68.45 -13.52
C HIS A 225 -35.44 68.70 -13.24
N VAL A 226 -35.98 68.07 -12.20
CA VAL A 226 -37.39 68.21 -11.81
C VAL A 226 -37.72 69.65 -11.43
N LEU A 227 -36.89 70.28 -10.59
CA LEU A 227 -37.08 71.67 -10.17
C LEU A 227 -37.02 72.64 -11.36
N GLY A 228 -36.10 72.42 -12.29
CA GLY A 228 -36.02 73.18 -13.54
C GLY A 228 -37.29 73.05 -14.39
N ALA A 229 -37.83 71.85 -14.54
CA ALA A 229 -39.05 71.62 -15.30
C ALA A 229 -40.28 72.29 -14.64
N PHE A 230 -40.37 72.27 -13.31
CA PHE A 230 -41.41 73.01 -12.60
C PHE A 230 -41.26 74.52 -12.76
N TRP A 231 -40.04 75.04 -12.76
CA TRP A 231 -39.81 76.46 -13.00
C TRP A 231 -40.28 76.89 -14.39
N TYR A 232 -39.94 76.12 -15.44
CA TYR A 232 -40.46 76.36 -16.80
C TYR A 232 -41.99 76.37 -16.83
N PHE A 233 -42.60 75.36 -16.22
CA PHE A 233 -44.05 75.22 -16.25
C PHE A 233 -44.78 76.29 -15.42
N PHE A 234 -44.22 76.67 -14.27
CA PHE A 234 -44.76 77.76 -13.45
C PHE A 234 -44.58 79.12 -14.12
N ALA A 235 -43.54 79.33 -14.94
CA ALA A 235 -43.42 80.53 -15.76
C ALA A 235 -44.58 80.66 -16.76
N ILE A 236 -44.99 79.55 -17.40
CA ILE A 236 -46.19 79.52 -18.25
C ILE A 236 -47.44 79.87 -17.44
N GLN A 237 -47.63 79.24 -16.28
CA GLN A 237 -48.78 79.53 -15.41
C GLN A 237 -48.79 80.99 -14.92
N ARG A 238 -47.62 81.57 -14.66
CA ARG A 238 -47.47 82.97 -14.22
C ARG A 238 -47.84 83.93 -15.36
N MET A 239 -47.35 83.68 -16.58
CA MET A 239 -47.70 84.49 -17.76
C MET A 239 -49.20 84.40 -18.09
N THR A 240 -49.78 83.20 -18.07
CA THR A 240 -51.23 83.04 -18.25
C THR A 240 -52.04 83.72 -17.14
N SER A 241 -51.52 83.76 -15.90
CA SER A 241 -52.19 84.48 -14.81
C SER A 241 -52.13 85.99 -15.01
N CYS A 242 -51.05 86.51 -15.61
CA CYS A 242 -50.98 87.91 -16.01
C CYS A 242 -52.02 88.23 -17.08
N TRP A 243 -52.12 87.43 -18.15
CA TRP A 243 -53.13 87.65 -19.19
C TRP A 243 -54.55 87.61 -18.64
N GLN A 244 -54.84 86.69 -17.72
CA GLN A 244 -56.12 86.65 -17.02
C GLN A 244 -56.37 87.86 -16.11
N HIS A 245 -55.31 88.45 -15.54
CA HIS A 245 -55.41 89.68 -14.75
C HIS A 245 -55.72 90.87 -15.67
N ALA A 246 -54.96 91.04 -16.75
CA ALA A 246 -55.16 92.08 -17.75
C ALA A 246 -56.55 92.04 -18.39
N CYS A 247 -57.02 90.83 -18.74
CA CYS A 247 -58.34 90.58 -19.35
C CYS A 247 -59.53 91.07 -18.50
N ARG A 248 -59.38 91.19 -17.17
CA ARG A 248 -60.46 91.69 -16.29
C ARG A 248 -60.74 93.18 -16.47
N TYR A 249 -59.79 93.93 -17.03
CA TYR A 249 -59.90 95.36 -17.26
C TYR A 249 -60.44 95.70 -18.66
N GLU A 250 -60.68 94.70 -19.51
CA GLU A 250 -61.14 94.86 -20.90
C GLU A 250 -62.58 94.34 -21.09
N ASN A 251 -63.42 95.12 -21.76
CA ASN A 251 -64.79 94.72 -22.09
C ASN A 251 -64.79 93.70 -23.24
N GLY A 252 -65.36 92.52 -23.03
CA GLY A 252 -65.48 91.46 -24.05
C GLY A 252 -64.35 90.42 -24.03
N CYS A 253 -63.37 90.53 -23.13
CA CYS A 253 -62.36 89.50 -22.92
C CYS A 253 -62.87 88.45 -21.91
N ASP A 254 -63.00 87.18 -22.35
CA ASP A 254 -63.32 86.08 -21.44
C ASP A 254 -62.02 85.55 -20.78
N PRO A 255 -61.84 85.68 -19.45
CA PRO A 255 -60.64 85.22 -18.74
C PRO A 255 -60.45 83.69 -18.78
N THR A 256 -61.43 82.95 -19.28
CA THR A 256 -61.37 81.49 -19.48
C THR A 256 -60.98 81.06 -20.90
N SER A 257 -60.77 82.02 -21.81
CA SER A 257 -60.69 81.74 -23.25
C SER A 257 -59.29 81.64 -23.87
N PHE A 258 -58.18 81.64 -23.11
CA PHE A 258 -56.79 81.73 -23.63
C PHE A 258 -56.27 80.51 -24.44
N ASP A 259 -57.15 79.74 -25.06
CA ASP A 259 -56.84 78.71 -26.06
C ASP A 259 -56.45 79.35 -27.41
N CYS A 260 -55.53 78.71 -28.12
CA CYS A 260 -55.17 79.07 -29.50
C CYS A 260 -56.08 78.42 -30.56
N ASN A 261 -56.94 77.47 -30.16
CA ASN A 261 -57.90 76.80 -31.04
C ASN A 261 -59.28 77.46 -31.04
N ASP A 262 -59.52 78.45 -30.17
CA ASP A 262 -60.78 79.19 -30.12
C ASP A 262 -60.73 80.35 -31.12
N HIS A 263 -61.43 80.19 -32.24
CA HIS A 263 -61.43 81.15 -33.34
C HIS A 263 -62.39 82.35 -33.10
N HIS A 264 -63.10 82.39 -31.97
CA HIS A 264 -64.22 83.33 -31.76
C HIS A 264 -63.95 84.49 -30.79
N THR A 265 -62.77 84.60 -30.18
CA THR A 265 -62.45 85.71 -29.26
C THR A 265 -61.59 86.80 -29.91
N LEU A 266 -62.20 87.94 -30.24
CA LEU A 266 -61.49 89.20 -30.52
C LEU A 266 -60.83 89.68 -29.21
N ARG A 267 -59.50 89.60 -29.11
CA ARG A 267 -58.73 90.06 -27.93
C ARG A 267 -57.95 91.32 -28.27
N ASN A 268 -57.94 92.32 -27.40
CA ASN A 268 -57.05 93.47 -27.57
C ASN A 268 -55.63 93.13 -27.09
N ILE A 269 -54.82 92.62 -28.02
CA ILE A 269 -53.43 92.21 -27.77
C ILE A 269 -52.58 93.36 -27.20
N THR A 270 -52.89 94.61 -27.55
CA THR A 270 -52.20 95.81 -27.05
C THR A 270 -52.34 95.93 -25.53
N VAL A 271 -53.56 95.78 -24.99
CA VAL A 271 -53.82 95.85 -23.53
C VAL A 271 -53.08 94.75 -22.79
N LEU A 272 -53.04 93.54 -23.37
CA LEU A 272 -52.29 92.43 -22.79
C LEU A 272 -50.77 92.67 -22.80
N ASN A 273 -50.22 93.30 -23.85
CA ASN A 273 -48.80 93.65 -23.90
C ASN A 273 -48.45 94.73 -22.87
N ASP A 274 -49.28 95.76 -22.75
CA ASP A 274 -49.03 96.89 -21.85
C ASP A 274 -49.10 96.45 -20.38
N LEU A 275 -50.13 95.70 -19.99
CA LEU A 275 -50.30 95.23 -18.61
C LEU A 275 -49.41 94.03 -18.25
N CYS A 276 -49.00 93.21 -19.23
CA CYS A 276 -48.09 92.08 -19.05
C CYS A 276 -46.74 92.29 -19.75
N SER A 277 -46.18 93.49 -19.61
CA SER A 277 -44.88 93.84 -20.19
C SER A 277 -43.75 93.07 -19.50
N ILE A 278 -42.95 92.37 -20.31
CA ILE A 278 -41.76 91.61 -19.87
C ILE A 278 -40.44 92.33 -20.20
N ASN A 279 -40.47 93.33 -21.09
CA ASN A 279 -39.28 94.05 -21.53
C ASN A 279 -39.60 95.49 -22.02
N PRO A 280 -39.34 96.54 -21.21
CA PRO A 280 -38.94 96.48 -19.80
C PRO A 280 -40.10 95.97 -18.93
N SER A 281 -39.78 95.20 -17.89
CA SER A 281 -40.80 94.71 -16.95
C SER A 281 -41.19 95.79 -15.94
N ASN A 282 -42.49 95.96 -15.69
CA ASN A 282 -42.99 96.86 -14.65
C ASN A 282 -43.62 96.07 -13.50
N THR A 283 -42.94 96.04 -12.35
CA THR A 283 -43.37 95.29 -11.15
C THR A 283 -44.66 95.84 -10.53
N ASP A 284 -44.98 97.11 -10.77
CA ASP A 284 -46.20 97.75 -10.26
C ASP A 284 -47.46 97.28 -11.00
N LEU A 285 -47.31 96.87 -12.27
CA LEU A 285 -48.40 96.31 -13.08
C LEU A 285 -48.56 94.82 -12.82
N PHE A 286 -47.47 94.06 -12.94
CA PHE A 286 -47.46 92.64 -12.62
C PHE A 286 -46.04 92.12 -12.34
N ASP A 287 -45.79 91.69 -11.12
CA ASP A 287 -44.50 91.13 -10.73
C ASP A 287 -44.34 89.67 -11.21
N PHE A 288 -43.37 89.40 -12.09
CA PHE A 288 -43.05 88.06 -12.59
C PHE A 288 -42.07 87.28 -11.69
N GLY A 289 -41.41 87.94 -10.73
CA GLY A 289 -40.48 87.33 -9.78
C GLY A 289 -39.42 86.44 -10.43
N ILE A 290 -39.20 85.24 -9.89
CA ILE A 290 -38.18 84.27 -10.34
C ILE A 290 -38.38 83.78 -11.78
N TYR A 291 -39.55 84.03 -12.40
CA TYR A 291 -39.88 83.60 -13.75
C TYR A 291 -39.54 84.64 -14.82
N LEU A 292 -39.20 85.87 -14.43
CA LEU A 292 -38.92 86.96 -15.37
C LEU A 292 -37.80 86.61 -16.37
N ASN A 293 -36.72 86.00 -15.89
CA ASN A 293 -35.56 85.66 -16.73
C ASN A 293 -35.94 84.70 -17.88
N VAL A 294 -36.70 83.63 -17.59
CA VAL A 294 -37.11 82.69 -18.64
C VAL A 294 -38.14 83.28 -19.58
N LEU A 295 -39.00 84.17 -19.07
CA LEU A 295 -39.91 84.94 -19.91
C LEU A 295 -39.12 85.81 -20.90
N GLN A 296 -38.10 86.55 -20.47
CA GLN A 296 -37.29 87.38 -21.38
C GLN A 296 -36.48 86.55 -22.40
N SER A 297 -36.09 85.33 -22.04
CA SER A 297 -35.14 84.50 -22.80
C SER A 297 -35.62 83.98 -24.17
N GLY A 298 -36.89 84.03 -24.53
CA GLY A 298 -37.36 83.42 -25.78
C GLY A 298 -37.98 82.02 -25.64
N ILE A 299 -37.70 81.34 -24.53
CA ILE A 299 -37.76 79.87 -24.50
C ILE A 299 -39.20 79.34 -24.43
N LEU A 300 -40.12 80.07 -23.81
CA LEU A 300 -41.54 79.67 -23.69
C LEU A 300 -42.28 79.67 -25.02
N TRP A 301 -41.76 80.38 -26.03
CA TRP A 301 -42.36 80.48 -27.36
C TRP A 301 -41.76 79.48 -28.37
N SER A 302 -40.67 78.81 -28.00
CA SER A 302 -40.00 77.83 -28.87
C SER A 302 -40.64 76.45 -28.81
N THR A 303 -40.51 75.67 -29.88
CA THR A 303 -40.80 74.21 -29.90
C THR A 303 -39.53 73.36 -29.70
N ASN A 304 -38.34 73.98 -29.61
CA ASN A 304 -37.08 73.26 -29.46
C ASN A 304 -36.92 72.70 -28.03
N TYR A 305 -37.22 71.40 -27.86
CA TYR A 305 -37.13 70.73 -26.56
C TYR A 305 -35.72 70.75 -25.94
N PRO A 306 -34.64 70.38 -26.65
CA PRO A 306 -33.28 70.45 -26.08
C PRO A 306 -32.94 71.82 -25.48
N LEU A 307 -33.34 72.91 -26.14
CA LEU A 307 -33.11 74.27 -25.63
C LEU A 307 -33.91 74.54 -24.34
N LYS A 308 -35.18 74.12 -24.29
CA LYS A 308 -36.02 74.23 -23.07
C LYS A 308 -35.40 73.45 -21.91
N PHE A 309 -35.01 72.21 -22.17
CA PHE A 309 -34.43 71.31 -21.19
C PHE A 309 -33.12 71.86 -20.62
N LEU A 310 -32.16 72.24 -21.47
CA LEU A 310 -30.83 72.67 -21.01
C LEU A 310 -30.89 73.95 -20.17
N ASN A 311 -31.70 74.93 -20.58
CA ASN A 311 -31.87 76.17 -19.81
C ASN A 311 -32.54 75.91 -18.46
N SER A 312 -33.60 75.12 -18.46
CA SER A 312 -34.35 74.81 -17.24
C SER A 312 -33.54 73.94 -16.28
N PHE A 313 -32.81 72.94 -16.80
CA PHE A 313 -31.88 72.12 -16.03
C PHE A 313 -30.74 72.95 -15.44
N SER A 314 -30.14 73.84 -16.23
CA SER A 314 -29.09 74.75 -15.75
C SER A 314 -29.59 75.65 -14.62
N TRP A 315 -30.79 76.23 -14.77
CA TRP A 315 -31.42 77.02 -13.72
C TRP A 315 -31.67 76.19 -12.46
N GLY A 316 -32.21 74.98 -12.60
CA GLY A 316 -32.49 74.09 -11.47
C GLY A 316 -31.22 73.67 -10.73
N LEU A 317 -30.18 73.26 -11.47
CA LEU A 317 -28.90 72.84 -10.90
C LEU A 317 -28.18 73.98 -10.17
N ARG A 318 -28.16 75.19 -10.76
CA ARG A 318 -27.53 76.36 -10.16
C ARG A 318 -28.19 76.73 -8.84
N ASN A 319 -29.52 76.82 -8.82
CA ASN A 319 -30.25 77.24 -7.63
C ASN A 319 -30.33 76.16 -6.56
N LEU A 320 -30.34 74.87 -6.93
CA LEU A 320 -30.24 73.79 -5.94
C LEU A 320 -28.86 73.82 -5.25
N SER A 321 -27.80 74.04 -6.03
CA SER A 321 -26.41 74.09 -5.53
C SER A 321 -26.08 75.36 -4.75
N SER A 322 -26.77 76.46 -5.03
CA SER A 322 -26.63 77.72 -4.28
C SER A 322 -27.71 77.90 -3.21
N LEU A 323 -28.47 76.85 -2.86
CA LEU A 323 -29.54 76.90 -1.85
C LEU A 323 -30.59 77.99 -2.11
N ALA A 324 -30.82 78.33 -3.38
CA ALA A 324 -31.66 79.41 -3.86
C ALA A 324 -31.34 80.81 -3.28
N SER A 325 -30.09 81.04 -2.85
CA SER A 325 -29.65 82.30 -2.25
C SER A 325 -29.89 83.55 -3.11
N ASN A 326 -29.90 83.37 -4.44
CA ASN A 326 -30.00 84.45 -5.41
C ASN A 326 -31.40 84.54 -6.07
N LEU A 327 -32.39 83.82 -5.53
CA LEU A 327 -33.77 83.89 -6.03
C LEU A 327 -34.57 84.90 -5.23
N GLN A 328 -35.12 85.90 -5.94
CA GLN A 328 -36.01 86.90 -5.37
C GLN A 328 -37.46 86.59 -5.82
N PRO A 329 -38.30 86.01 -4.95
CA PRO A 329 -39.68 85.71 -5.30
C PRO A 329 -40.58 86.95 -5.28
N SER A 330 -41.64 86.95 -6.10
CA SER A 330 -42.73 87.92 -5.97
C SER A 330 -43.55 87.70 -4.69
N THR A 331 -44.54 88.56 -4.44
CA THR A 331 -45.53 88.41 -3.34
C THR A 331 -46.45 87.18 -3.48
N ASN A 332 -46.29 86.39 -4.54
CA ASN A 332 -47.08 85.19 -4.78
C ASN A 332 -46.72 84.05 -3.81
N THR A 333 -47.70 83.60 -3.02
CA THR A 333 -47.53 82.54 -1.99
C THR A 333 -46.89 81.26 -2.54
N TRP A 334 -47.29 80.80 -3.72
CA TRP A 334 -46.74 79.57 -4.31
C TRP A 334 -45.28 79.69 -4.73
N GLU A 335 -44.85 80.88 -5.13
CA GLU A 335 -43.47 81.14 -5.52
C GLU A 335 -42.56 81.19 -4.30
N ILE A 336 -43.01 81.84 -3.22
CA ILE A 336 -42.31 81.85 -1.92
C ILE A 336 -42.15 80.43 -1.39
N LEU A 337 -43.22 79.62 -1.43
CA LEU A 337 -43.16 78.21 -1.02
C LEU A 337 -42.21 77.40 -1.90
N PHE A 338 -42.18 77.66 -3.21
CA PHE A 338 -41.29 76.96 -4.15
C PHE A 338 -39.82 77.33 -3.91
N VAL A 339 -39.49 78.60 -3.72
CA VAL A 339 -38.12 79.05 -3.38
C VAL A 339 -37.67 78.46 -2.04
N THR A 340 -38.53 78.53 -1.01
CA THR A 340 -38.26 77.93 0.31
C THR A 340 -38.00 76.42 0.22
N PHE A 341 -38.78 75.72 -0.61
CA PHE A 341 -38.62 74.30 -0.86
C PHE A 341 -37.28 73.98 -1.55
N ILE A 342 -36.86 74.77 -2.54
CA ILE A 342 -35.55 74.63 -3.18
C ILE A 342 -34.42 74.81 -2.16
N SER A 343 -34.51 75.82 -1.28
CA SER A 343 -33.51 76.05 -0.23
C SER A 343 -33.39 74.86 0.74
N VAL A 344 -34.50 74.36 1.27
CA VAL A 344 -34.51 73.24 2.23
C VAL A 344 -34.01 71.95 1.59
N ILE A 345 -34.49 71.61 0.39
CA ILE A 345 -34.07 70.40 -0.31
C ILE A 345 -32.62 70.48 -0.76
N GLY A 346 -32.16 71.65 -1.23
CA GLY A 346 -30.77 71.90 -1.57
C GLY A 346 -29.86 71.61 -0.38
N LEU A 347 -30.21 72.12 0.80
CA LEU A 347 -29.41 71.94 2.01
C LEU A 347 -29.33 70.47 2.42
N LEU A 348 -30.49 69.79 2.47
CA LEU A 348 -30.56 68.37 2.86
C LEU A 348 -29.78 67.47 1.89
N LEU A 349 -29.93 67.68 0.58
CA LEU A 349 -29.24 66.88 -0.44
C LEU A 349 -27.74 67.16 -0.47
N PHE A 350 -27.32 68.41 -0.27
CA PHE A 350 -25.91 68.78 -0.23
C PHE A 350 -25.18 68.16 0.97
N VAL A 351 -25.75 68.24 2.17
CA VAL A 351 -25.23 67.58 3.37
C VAL A 351 -25.21 66.05 3.19
N TYR A 352 -26.28 65.48 2.64
CA TYR A 352 -26.38 64.04 2.37
C TYR A 352 -25.31 63.57 1.37
N LEU A 353 -25.02 64.35 0.33
CA LEU A 353 -23.99 64.01 -0.66
C LEU A 353 -22.59 64.02 -0.02
N ILE A 354 -22.25 65.09 0.70
CA ILE A 354 -20.94 65.24 1.36
C ILE A 354 -20.70 64.14 2.40
N GLY A 355 -21.66 63.92 3.31
CA GLY A 355 -21.50 62.92 4.38
C GLY A 355 -21.29 61.51 3.85
N ASN A 356 -21.99 61.15 2.78
CA ASN A 356 -21.81 59.84 2.14
C ASN A 356 -20.48 59.72 1.39
N LEU A 357 -20.05 60.77 0.66
CA LEU A 357 -18.77 60.75 -0.04
C LEU A 357 -17.60 60.61 0.94
N GLN A 358 -17.61 61.35 2.05
CA GLN A 358 -16.60 61.23 3.12
C GLN A 358 -16.55 59.80 3.69
N THR A 359 -17.71 59.21 3.97
CA THR A 359 -17.81 57.84 4.48
C THR A 359 -17.26 56.82 3.48
N TYR A 360 -17.56 56.98 2.19
CA TYR A 360 -17.09 56.05 1.16
C TYR A 360 -15.56 56.10 0.96
N VAL A 361 -14.98 57.30 0.99
CA VAL A 361 -13.52 57.46 0.91
C VAL A 361 -12.83 56.83 2.11
N LEU A 362 -13.33 57.07 3.33
CA LEU A 362 -12.77 56.48 4.55
C LEU A 362 -12.80 54.94 4.51
N LEU A 363 -13.92 54.35 4.09
CA LEU A 363 -14.06 52.90 3.94
C LEU A 363 -13.12 52.31 2.88
N ASP A 364 -12.86 53.04 1.79
CA ASP A 364 -11.95 52.58 0.74
C ASP A 364 -10.50 52.63 1.22
N THR A 365 -10.12 53.67 1.98
CA THR A 365 -8.80 53.77 2.61
C THR A 365 -8.56 52.65 3.62
N GLU A 366 -9.53 52.34 4.48
CA GLU A 366 -9.42 51.22 5.43
C GLU A 366 -9.30 49.87 4.71
N ARG A 367 -10.07 49.66 3.64
CA ARG A 367 -9.97 48.45 2.81
C ARG A 367 -8.61 48.31 2.17
N LEU A 368 -8.07 49.38 1.59
CA LEU A 368 -6.75 49.38 0.97
C LEU A 368 -5.65 49.08 1.99
N GLU A 369 -5.72 49.71 3.16
CA GLU A 369 -4.75 49.47 4.24
C GLU A 369 -4.83 48.05 4.81
N SER A 370 -6.04 47.53 5.02
CA SER A 370 -6.23 46.14 5.47
C SER A 370 -5.70 45.15 4.44
N HIS A 371 -5.93 45.41 3.15
CA HIS A 371 -5.41 44.59 2.06
C HIS A 371 -3.87 44.66 2.00
N ARG A 372 -3.30 45.86 2.17
CA ARG A 372 -1.85 46.05 2.24
C ARG A 372 -1.23 45.35 3.44
N ARG A 373 -1.88 45.37 4.61
CA ARG A 373 -1.45 44.63 5.81
C ARG A 373 -1.46 43.12 5.57
N LYS A 374 -2.55 42.59 5.01
CA LYS A 374 -2.65 41.17 4.62
C LYS A 374 -1.55 40.76 3.64
N MET A 375 -1.31 41.57 2.59
CA MET A 375 -0.23 41.33 1.64
C MET A 375 1.15 41.32 2.30
N LYS A 376 1.43 42.24 3.23
CA LYS A 376 2.69 42.25 3.99
C LYS A 376 2.86 41.02 4.88
N ILE A 377 1.80 40.56 5.54
CA ILE A 377 1.80 39.35 6.38
C ILE A 377 2.04 38.11 5.52
N GLU A 378 1.32 37.95 4.41
CA GLU A 378 1.50 36.83 3.48
C GLU A 378 2.91 36.82 2.86
N GLN A 379 3.46 37.99 2.52
CA GLN A 379 4.84 38.11 2.06
C GLN A 379 5.84 37.67 3.14
N LYS A 380 5.71 38.18 4.39
CA LYS A 380 6.54 37.75 5.52
C LYS A 380 6.44 36.24 5.79
N LEU A 381 5.22 35.68 5.70
CA LEU A 381 4.97 34.25 5.86
C LEU A 381 5.66 33.41 4.79
N THR A 382 5.67 33.88 3.54
CA THR A 382 6.21 33.12 2.41
C THR A 382 7.73 33.26 2.29
N GLU A 383 8.28 34.47 2.43
CA GLU A 383 9.69 34.74 2.17
C GLU A 383 10.61 34.44 3.35
N LYS A 384 10.14 34.61 4.59
CA LYS A 384 10.98 34.50 5.80
C LYS A 384 10.52 33.41 6.75
N VAL A 385 9.28 33.50 7.23
CA VAL A 385 8.78 32.63 8.31
C VAL A 385 8.59 31.19 7.84
N GLY A 386 8.05 30.98 6.64
CA GLY A 386 7.83 29.65 6.07
C GLY A 386 9.10 28.81 5.97
N PRO A 387 10.19 29.34 5.37
CA PRO A 387 11.50 28.69 5.38
C PRO A 387 12.06 28.45 6.80
N ASP A 388 11.90 29.41 7.72
CA ASP A 388 12.37 29.26 9.11
C ASP A 388 11.61 28.14 9.85
N VAL A 389 10.28 28.05 9.68
CA VAL A 389 9.45 26.97 10.25
C VAL A 389 9.81 25.62 9.65
N GLU A 390 9.97 25.53 8.33
CA GLU A 390 10.36 24.29 7.66
C GLU A 390 11.74 23.81 8.13
N LYS A 391 12.70 24.73 8.25
CA LYS A 391 14.02 24.42 8.79
C LYS A 391 13.93 23.92 10.23
N TRP A 392 13.13 24.59 11.07
CA TRP A 392 12.94 24.19 12.47
C TRP A 392 12.28 22.80 12.60
N LEU A 393 11.27 22.49 11.79
CA LEU A 393 10.63 21.16 11.77
C LEU A 393 11.64 20.08 11.40
N PHE A 394 12.43 20.31 10.35
CA PHE A 394 13.45 19.36 9.89
C PHE A 394 14.55 19.12 10.93
N GLU A 395 15.12 20.19 11.50
CA GLU A 395 16.18 20.11 12.51
C GLU A 395 15.73 19.36 13.79
N ASN A 396 14.44 19.40 14.12
CA ASN A 396 13.87 18.74 15.28
C ASN A 396 13.24 17.36 14.99
N GLY A 397 13.28 16.87 13.75
CA GLY A 397 12.70 15.56 13.39
C GLY A 397 11.17 15.51 13.50
N ILE A 398 10.51 16.64 13.24
CA ILE A 398 9.05 16.79 13.26
C ILE A 398 8.52 16.62 11.83
N PRO A 399 7.45 15.84 11.60
CA PRO A 399 6.91 15.60 10.27
C PRO A 399 6.47 16.88 9.55
N MET A 400 6.78 16.99 8.26
CA MET A 400 6.43 18.16 7.42
C MET A 400 4.93 18.34 7.21
N SER A 401 4.13 17.27 7.37
CA SER A 401 2.67 17.34 7.41
C SER A 401 2.14 18.34 8.46
N THR A 402 2.89 18.56 9.54
CA THR A 402 2.54 19.50 10.63
C THR A 402 2.74 20.97 10.22
N LYS A 403 3.44 21.26 9.11
CA LYS A 403 3.76 22.62 8.67
C LYS A 403 2.53 23.48 8.49
N SER A 404 1.46 22.94 7.90
CA SER A 404 0.24 23.71 7.63
C SER A 404 -0.43 24.18 8.94
N GLU A 405 -0.45 23.32 9.95
CA GLU A 405 -1.06 23.60 11.25
C GLU A 405 -0.22 24.62 12.06
N VAL A 406 1.11 24.43 12.10
CA VAL A 406 2.03 25.40 12.71
C VAL A 406 1.93 26.75 12.01
N MET A 407 1.97 26.77 10.68
CA MET A 407 1.86 28.01 9.90
C MET A 407 0.51 28.70 10.08
N SER A 408 -0.57 27.96 10.32
CA SER A 408 -1.87 28.55 10.63
C SER A 408 -1.86 29.29 11.96
N LYS A 409 -1.22 28.73 13.00
CA LYS A 409 -1.12 29.37 14.32
C LYS A 409 -0.16 30.56 14.30
N VAL A 410 0.97 30.40 13.63
CA VAL A 410 1.92 31.50 13.40
C VAL A 410 1.29 32.62 12.60
N ARG A 411 0.47 32.33 11.58
CA ARG A 411 -0.29 33.35 10.83
C ARG A 411 -1.22 34.13 11.76
N GLN A 412 -1.98 33.43 12.61
CA GLN A 412 -2.89 34.06 13.55
C GLN A 412 -2.14 35.00 14.50
N GLU A 413 -1.03 34.54 15.06
CA GLU A 413 -0.22 35.35 15.97
C GLU A 413 0.39 36.58 15.26
N LEU A 414 0.84 36.42 14.00
CA LEU A 414 1.41 37.53 13.23
C LEU A 414 0.36 38.58 12.80
N GLU A 415 -0.92 38.21 12.77
CA GLU A 415 -2.04 39.15 12.58
C GLU A 415 -2.29 39.99 13.84
N GLU A 416 -2.03 39.44 15.03
CA GLU A 416 -2.22 40.10 16.32
C GLU A 416 -0.98 40.91 16.75
N ASN A 417 0.23 40.40 16.48
CA ASN A 417 1.50 41.03 16.86
C ASN A 417 2.55 40.87 15.75
N SER A 418 2.80 41.96 15.01
CA SER A 418 3.58 41.94 13.76
C SER A 418 5.11 41.80 13.93
N ASP A 419 5.60 41.89 15.18
CA ASP A 419 7.03 42.02 15.51
C ASP A 419 7.62 40.79 16.21
N ILE A 420 6.86 39.69 16.30
CA ILE A 420 7.30 38.45 16.95
C ILE A 420 8.44 37.78 16.18
N ASP A 421 9.50 37.40 16.90
CA ASP A 421 10.59 36.56 16.39
C ASP A 421 10.16 35.09 16.42
N VAL A 422 9.40 34.71 15.39
CA VAL A 422 8.78 33.38 15.28
C VAL A 422 9.77 32.27 15.57
N LYS A 423 11.02 32.35 15.08
CA LYS A 423 12.03 31.28 15.25
C LYS A 423 12.33 30.94 16.71
N LYS A 424 12.29 31.92 17.62
CA LYS A 424 12.54 31.71 19.06
C LYS A 424 11.30 31.35 19.84
N GLU A 425 10.14 31.72 19.32
CA GLU A 425 8.85 31.65 20.03
C GLU A 425 7.87 30.65 19.39
N ILE A 426 8.30 29.83 18.41
CA ILE A 426 7.41 28.84 17.76
C ILE A 426 6.66 28.04 18.82
N LEU A 427 7.37 27.47 19.79
CA LEU A 427 6.75 26.64 20.83
C LEU A 427 5.74 27.42 21.69
N SER A 428 6.00 28.68 22.04
CA SER A 428 5.08 29.50 22.83
C SER A 428 3.83 29.95 22.07
N ILE A 429 3.89 29.98 20.73
CA ILE A 429 2.75 30.33 19.86
C ILE A 429 1.78 29.14 19.72
N LEU A 430 2.28 27.91 19.82
CA LEU A 430 1.49 26.72 19.58
C LEU A 430 0.57 26.38 20.77
N PRO A 431 -0.64 25.86 20.53
CA PRO A 431 -1.51 25.37 21.60
C PRO A 431 -0.91 24.14 22.28
N HIS A 432 -1.29 23.90 23.53
CA HIS A 432 -0.73 22.84 24.37
C HIS A 432 -0.88 21.44 23.75
N GLU A 433 -1.95 21.20 22.99
CA GLU A 433 -2.19 19.95 22.24
C GLU A 433 -1.10 19.70 21.19
N LEU A 434 -0.76 20.74 20.42
CA LEU A 434 0.25 20.66 19.38
C LEU A 434 1.67 20.64 19.97
N GLN A 435 1.89 21.34 21.08
CA GLN A 435 3.13 21.24 21.86
C GLN A 435 3.36 19.79 22.32
N ASN A 436 2.36 19.14 22.93
CA ASN A 436 2.44 17.75 23.38
C ASN A 436 2.72 16.79 22.21
N TYR A 437 2.09 17.02 21.05
CA TYR A 437 2.36 16.25 19.85
C TYR A 437 3.82 16.41 19.38
N ILE A 438 4.33 17.65 19.35
CA ILE A 438 5.73 17.95 19.00
C ILE A 438 6.69 17.29 19.99
N GLU A 439 6.41 17.35 21.30
CA GLU A 439 7.20 16.67 22.33
C GLU A 439 7.24 15.15 22.12
N SER A 440 6.14 14.55 21.68
CA SER A 440 6.07 13.12 21.34
C SER A 440 6.90 12.74 20.10
N CYS A 441 7.16 13.72 19.22
CA CYS A 441 7.96 13.59 18.00
C CYS A 441 9.46 13.79 18.24
N THR A 442 9.89 14.25 19.42
CA THR A 442 11.30 14.48 19.73
C THR A 442 12.13 13.19 19.61
N PRO A 443 13.42 13.28 19.25
CA PRO A 443 14.28 12.10 19.11
C PRO A 443 14.29 11.21 20.36
N LEU A 444 14.29 11.82 21.56
CA LEU A 444 14.23 11.11 22.83
C LEU A 444 12.93 10.30 23.00
N SER A 445 11.78 10.91 22.70
CA SER A 445 10.47 10.23 22.75
C SER A 445 10.39 9.07 21.76
N ARG A 446 11.01 9.20 20.58
CA ARG A 446 11.08 8.11 19.57
C ARG A 446 11.98 6.96 20.03
N LEU A 447 13.12 7.24 20.65
CA LEU A 447 13.99 6.19 21.20
C LEU A 447 13.27 5.33 22.24
N ARG A 448 12.43 5.92 23.10
CA ARG A 448 11.64 5.18 24.10
C ARG A 448 10.59 4.24 23.49
N LYS A 449 10.19 4.45 22.23
CA LYS A 449 9.26 3.55 21.51
C LYS A 449 9.97 2.28 21.00
N VAL A 450 11.29 2.30 20.85
CA VAL A 450 12.06 1.13 20.44
C VAL A 450 12.07 0.11 21.59
N PRO A 451 11.62 -1.14 21.38
CA PRO A 451 11.54 -2.15 22.44
C PRO A 451 12.86 -2.34 23.20
N LEU A 452 13.99 -2.39 22.49
CA LEU A 452 15.34 -2.54 23.08
C LEU A 452 15.77 -1.34 23.95
N LEU A 453 15.21 -0.16 23.72
CA LEU A 453 15.62 1.07 24.42
C LEU A 453 14.58 1.53 25.45
N ARG A 454 13.42 0.89 25.52
CA ARG A 454 12.29 1.29 26.38
C ARG A 454 12.68 1.44 27.85
N ASN A 455 13.51 0.53 28.34
CA ASN A 455 13.98 0.48 29.73
C ASN A 455 15.46 0.90 29.86
N MET A 456 16.03 1.51 28.83
CA MET A 456 17.41 1.97 28.84
C MET A 456 17.56 3.19 29.76
N ASP A 457 18.73 3.32 30.39
CA ASP A 457 19.03 4.46 31.25
C ASP A 457 18.90 5.79 30.46
N GLU A 458 18.27 6.78 31.09
CA GLU A 458 17.97 8.08 30.51
C GLU A 458 19.23 8.81 30.02
N GLN A 459 20.38 8.62 30.69
CA GLN A 459 21.65 9.21 30.26
C GLN A 459 22.12 8.63 28.92
N VAL A 460 21.91 7.33 28.70
CA VAL A 460 22.25 6.65 27.44
C VAL A 460 21.31 7.11 26.33
N LEU A 461 20.00 7.18 26.61
CA LEU A 461 19.00 7.69 25.65
C LEU A 461 19.30 9.13 25.22
N ARG A 462 19.68 9.99 26.18
CA ARG A 462 20.09 11.37 25.88
C ARG A 462 21.35 11.43 25.05
N GLU A 463 22.30 10.53 25.26
CA GLU A 463 23.49 10.48 24.41
C GLU A 463 23.14 10.03 22.99
N ILE A 464 22.41 8.92 22.82
CA ILE A 464 21.96 8.44 21.50
C ILE A 464 21.16 9.54 20.79
N SER A 465 20.28 10.24 21.50
CA SER A 465 19.47 11.34 20.97
C SER A 465 20.29 12.48 20.39
N LYS A 466 21.51 12.76 20.88
CA LYS A 466 22.38 13.80 20.33
C LYS A 466 23.01 13.41 18.99
N HIS A 467 23.12 12.10 18.73
CA HIS A 467 23.72 11.56 17.51
C HIS A 467 22.67 11.23 16.43
N LEU A 468 21.37 11.27 16.75
CA LEU A 468 20.30 11.19 15.76
C LEU A 468 20.26 12.45 14.89
N LYS A 469 20.62 12.33 13.62
CA LYS A 469 20.65 13.44 12.66
C LYS A 469 19.58 13.30 11.59
N PRO A 470 18.81 14.35 11.28
CA PRO A 470 17.81 14.29 10.21
C PRO A 470 18.49 14.19 8.84
N LYS A 471 17.95 13.34 7.97
CA LYS A 471 18.43 13.13 6.59
C LYS A 471 17.25 12.88 5.64
N ARG A 472 17.40 13.30 4.39
CA ARG A 472 16.43 13.13 3.29
C ARG A 472 16.96 12.13 2.27
N TYR A 473 16.08 11.27 1.79
CA TYR A 473 16.34 10.29 0.74
C TYR A 473 15.27 10.40 -0.33
N GLU A 474 15.64 10.39 -1.61
CA GLU A 474 14.69 10.52 -2.74
C GLU A 474 14.94 9.42 -3.77
N ASN A 475 14.08 8.40 -3.81
CA ASN A 475 14.20 7.23 -4.69
C ASN A 475 15.54 6.49 -4.59
N ASP A 476 16.23 6.62 -3.46
CA ASP A 476 17.54 6.02 -3.23
C ASP A 476 17.43 4.65 -2.55
N ILE A 477 18.35 3.75 -2.89
CA ILE A 477 18.65 2.58 -2.04
C ILE A 477 19.43 3.09 -0.84
N ILE A 478 18.84 3.01 0.35
CA ILE A 478 19.40 3.52 1.59
C ILE A 478 20.38 2.52 2.20
N ILE A 479 20.02 1.24 2.21
CA ILE A 479 20.82 0.11 2.74
C ILE A 479 20.69 -1.05 1.75
N LYS A 480 21.78 -1.77 1.51
CA LYS A 480 21.80 -2.91 0.59
C LYS A 480 22.06 -4.22 1.34
N GLU A 481 21.32 -5.26 0.99
CA GLU A 481 21.48 -6.61 1.53
C GLU A 481 22.92 -7.13 1.30
N GLY A 482 23.50 -7.75 2.32
CA GLY A 482 24.85 -8.33 2.29
C GLY A 482 25.98 -7.34 2.60
N GLU A 483 25.70 -6.04 2.71
CA GLU A 483 26.68 -5.02 3.11
C GLU A 483 26.69 -4.81 4.64
N PRO A 484 27.80 -4.33 5.23
CA PRO A 484 27.83 -3.94 6.64
C PRO A 484 26.77 -2.88 6.94
N LEU A 485 25.98 -3.09 8.01
CA LEU A 485 24.93 -2.18 8.42
C LEU A 485 25.53 -0.87 8.92
N GLU A 486 25.40 0.18 8.12
CA GLU A 486 26.06 1.47 8.38
C GLU A 486 25.23 2.43 9.23
N MET A 487 23.92 2.23 9.32
CA MET A 487 23.03 3.14 10.01
C MET A 487 21.73 2.47 10.48
N MET A 488 21.15 3.04 11.54
CA MET A 488 19.77 2.82 11.96
C MET A 488 18.91 4.02 11.53
N LEU A 489 17.70 3.74 11.05
CA LEU A 489 16.77 4.73 10.50
C LEU A 489 15.53 4.81 11.38
N PHE A 490 15.12 6.01 11.76
CA PHE A 490 13.79 6.30 12.31
C PHE A 490 13.02 7.12 11.30
N ILE A 491 11.91 6.59 10.80
CA ILE A 491 11.14 7.23 9.72
C ILE A 491 10.31 8.35 10.34
N VAL A 492 10.61 9.60 9.96
CA VAL A 492 9.89 10.79 10.40
C VAL A 492 8.70 11.05 9.49
N ASP A 493 8.92 10.96 8.17
CA ASP A 493 7.90 11.17 7.14
C ASP A 493 8.23 10.32 5.90
N GLY A 494 7.19 9.89 5.18
CA GLY A 494 7.31 8.99 4.03
C GLY A 494 7.28 7.49 4.37
N CYS A 495 7.62 6.68 3.37
CA CYS A 495 7.60 5.21 3.45
C CYS A 495 8.88 4.61 2.86
N VAL A 496 9.47 3.64 3.56
CA VAL A 496 10.58 2.82 3.07
C VAL A 496 10.09 1.43 2.71
N ILE A 497 10.65 0.89 1.64
CA ILE A 497 10.38 -0.46 1.16
C ILE A 497 11.57 -1.34 1.56
N ILE A 498 11.28 -2.37 2.32
CA ILE A 498 12.22 -3.39 2.76
C ILE A 498 12.04 -4.61 1.85
N GLU A 499 13.11 -4.99 1.16
CA GLU A 499 13.13 -6.10 0.21
C GLU A 499 14.23 -7.09 0.60
N LYS A 500 13.88 -8.37 0.57
CA LYS A 500 14.84 -9.48 0.70
C LYS A 500 14.90 -10.21 -0.64
N THR A 501 16.10 -10.44 -1.15
CA THR A 501 16.31 -10.96 -2.51
C THR A 501 15.61 -12.30 -2.75
N ASP A 502 15.45 -13.11 -1.69
CA ASP A 502 14.87 -14.47 -1.76
C ASP A 502 13.36 -14.54 -1.44
N CYS A 503 12.69 -13.39 -1.22
CA CYS A 503 11.26 -13.33 -0.88
C CYS A 503 10.48 -12.38 -1.80
N SER A 504 9.33 -12.82 -2.32
CA SER A 504 8.47 -12.00 -3.20
C SER A 504 7.67 -10.91 -2.46
N HIS A 505 7.76 -10.83 -1.13
CA HIS A 505 6.98 -9.89 -0.34
C HIS A 505 7.81 -8.65 0.00
N LYS A 506 7.33 -7.48 -0.41
CA LYS A 506 7.90 -6.19 -0.02
C LYS A 506 7.24 -5.75 1.28
N LEU A 507 8.02 -5.42 2.30
CA LEU A 507 7.48 -4.88 3.55
C LEU A 507 7.61 -3.36 3.52
N GLU A 508 6.50 -2.66 3.72
CA GLU A 508 6.47 -1.21 3.80
C GLU A 508 6.52 -0.78 5.28
N ARG A 509 7.40 0.17 5.59
CA ARG A 509 7.47 0.83 6.90
C ARG A 509 7.26 2.33 6.72
N SER A 510 6.38 2.89 7.54
CA SER A 510 5.88 4.25 7.37
C SER A 510 6.34 5.17 8.50
N ALA A 511 5.93 6.43 8.45
CA ALA A 511 6.21 7.42 9.49
C ALA A 511 5.90 6.88 10.90
N GLY A 512 6.90 6.93 11.79
CA GLY A 512 6.81 6.39 13.15
C GLY A 512 7.53 5.05 13.36
N ASP A 513 7.79 4.30 12.28
CA ASP A 513 8.54 3.05 12.32
C ASP A 513 10.07 3.30 12.27
N PHE A 514 10.85 2.24 12.46
CA PHE A 514 12.31 2.25 12.41
C PHE A 514 12.87 0.98 11.76
N TYR A 515 14.13 1.03 11.32
CA TYR A 515 14.88 -0.10 10.76
C TYR A 515 16.35 -0.06 11.20
N GLY A 516 16.98 -1.23 11.30
CA GLY A 516 18.41 -1.35 11.65
C GLY A 516 18.65 -1.52 13.16
N GLU A 517 17.67 -2.01 13.91
CA GLU A 517 17.76 -2.24 15.36
C GLU A 517 18.88 -3.21 15.77
N LYS A 518 19.35 -4.06 14.85
CA LYS A 518 20.56 -4.89 15.03
C LYS A 518 21.79 -4.06 15.41
N LEU A 519 21.86 -2.80 14.98
CA LEU A 519 22.93 -1.88 15.34
C LEU A 519 22.95 -1.54 16.84
N LEU A 520 21.80 -1.62 17.53
CA LEU A 520 21.69 -1.36 18.97
C LEU A 520 22.23 -2.52 19.82
N VAL A 521 22.26 -3.73 19.27
CA VAL A 521 22.78 -4.93 19.96
C VAL A 521 24.29 -5.09 19.74
N TRP A 522 24.83 -4.54 18.65
CA TRP A 522 26.25 -4.65 18.29
C TRP A 522 27.24 -4.31 19.44
N PRO A 523 27.04 -3.27 20.27
CA PRO A 523 27.92 -2.99 21.41
C PRO A 523 28.05 -4.09 22.46
N SER A 524 27.08 -5.01 22.54
CA SER A 524 27.10 -6.14 23.47
C SER A 524 27.97 -7.31 23.00
N TRP A 525 28.44 -7.29 21.75
CA TRP A 525 29.20 -8.39 21.17
C TRP A 525 30.59 -8.52 21.81
N THR A 526 31.04 -9.76 21.98
CA THR A 526 32.35 -10.07 22.57
C THR A 526 33.52 -9.56 21.70
N SER A 527 33.31 -9.48 20.38
CA SER A 527 34.27 -8.99 19.37
C SER A 527 33.95 -7.58 18.85
N PHE A 528 33.34 -6.71 19.66
CA PHE A 528 32.95 -5.35 19.26
C PHE A 528 34.14 -4.45 18.87
N HIS A 529 34.34 -4.25 17.56
CA HIS A 529 35.29 -3.32 16.93
C HIS A 529 34.72 -2.89 15.57
N GLU A 530 35.20 -1.78 14.99
CA GLU A 530 34.62 -1.16 13.78
C GLU A 530 34.55 -2.11 12.54
N GLY A 531 35.40 -3.15 12.50
CA GLY A 531 35.40 -4.18 11.47
C GLY A 531 34.40 -5.33 11.66
N THR A 532 33.67 -5.41 12.77
CA THR A 532 32.70 -6.48 13.09
C THR A 532 31.26 -5.99 13.07
N ARG A 533 30.95 -5.00 12.23
CA ARG A 533 29.59 -4.47 12.03
C ARG A 533 28.61 -5.60 11.66
N PRO A 534 27.35 -5.58 12.16
CA PRO A 534 26.31 -6.50 11.70
C PRO A 534 26.12 -6.37 10.20
N ILE A 535 25.81 -7.46 9.51
CA ILE A 535 25.51 -7.43 8.07
C ILE A 535 24.01 -7.13 7.89
N ALA A 536 23.68 -6.27 6.92
CA ALA A 536 22.30 -6.00 6.53
C ALA A 536 21.68 -7.25 5.89
N THR A 537 20.59 -7.73 6.48
CA THR A 537 19.86 -8.93 6.02
C THR A 537 18.82 -8.63 4.95
N GLU A 538 18.47 -7.37 4.76
CA GLU A 538 17.50 -6.89 3.79
C GLU A 538 18.00 -5.57 3.16
N SER A 539 17.55 -5.32 1.93
CA SER A 539 17.74 -4.03 1.26
C SER A 539 16.61 -3.08 1.65
N VAL A 540 16.94 -1.82 1.89
CA VAL A 540 15.97 -0.76 2.22
C VAL A 540 16.09 0.35 1.20
N SER A 541 14.97 0.71 0.58
CA SER A 541 14.88 1.78 -0.41
C SER A 541 13.80 2.78 -0.04
N ALA A 542 13.98 4.04 -0.42
CA ALA A 542 12.95 5.06 -0.28
C ALA A 542 11.90 4.90 -1.39
N SER A 543 10.61 4.84 -1.02
CA SER A 543 9.54 4.73 -2.03
C SER A 543 9.36 6.01 -2.86
N TYR A 544 9.63 7.16 -2.26
CA TYR A 544 9.60 8.49 -2.87
C TYR A 544 10.59 9.34 -2.05
N LYS A 545 10.10 10.36 -1.35
CA LYS A 545 10.82 11.23 -0.45
C LYS A 545 10.60 10.75 0.96
N VAL A 546 11.68 10.34 1.61
CA VAL A 546 11.67 9.89 3.00
C VAL A 546 12.52 10.83 3.82
N GLU A 547 11.95 11.31 4.92
CA GLU A 547 12.67 12.02 5.98
C GLU A 547 12.88 11.06 7.15
N ALA A 548 14.13 10.91 7.57
CA ALA A 548 14.48 10.01 8.66
C ALA A 548 15.48 10.64 9.62
N LEU A 549 15.39 10.29 10.90
CA LEU A 549 16.49 10.50 11.85
C LEU A 549 17.44 9.29 11.75
N VAL A 550 18.70 9.57 11.48
CA VAL A 550 19.72 8.56 11.19
C VAL A 550 20.71 8.51 12.34
N LEU A 551 20.99 7.30 12.81
CA LEU A 551 22.03 7.01 13.78
C LEU A 551 23.11 6.17 13.09
N LEU A 552 24.31 6.71 12.94
CA LEU A 552 25.41 6.06 12.23
C LEU A 552 26.07 4.98 13.09
N ALA A 553 26.60 3.96 12.43
CA ALA A 553 27.36 2.90 13.08
C ALA A 553 28.61 3.44 13.80
N SER A 554 29.30 4.45 13.24
CA SER A 554 30.45 5.09 13.89
C SER A 554 30.07 5.80 15.20
N ASP A 555 28.95 6.52 15.20
CA ASP A 555 28.40 7.15 16.40
C ASP A 555 28.05 6.07 17.44
N MET A 556 27.39 4.99 17.02
CA MET A 556 27.07 3.85 17.89
C MET A 556 28.30 3.10 18.41
N ALA A 557 29.39 3.04 17.64
CA ALA A 557 30.65 2.48 18.11
C ALA A 557 31.19 3.26 19.32
N SER A 558 31.12 4.59 19.24
CA SER A 558 31.55 5.49 20.33
C SER A 558 30.64 5.38 21.56
N ILE A 559 29.33 5.39 21.37
CA ILE A 559 28.32 5.26 22.43
C ILE A 559 28.43 3.89 23.10
N GLY A 560 28.55 2.84 22.30
CA GLY A 560 28.70 1.46 22.75
C GLY A 560 29.98 1.25 23.58
N THR A 561 31.08 1.88 23.19
CA THR A 561 32.33 1.86 23.97
C THR A 561 32.16 2.56 25.33
N LYS A 562 31.52 3.74 25.32
CA LYS A 562 31.29 4.56 26.52
C LYS A 562 30.30 3.94 27.51
N PHE A 563 29.25 3.28 27.02
CA PHE A 563 28.16 2.74 27.82
C PHE A 563 28.06 1.21 27.75
N ARG A 564 29.18 0.52 27.50
CA ARG A 564 29.23 -0.94 27.26
C ARG A 564 28.47 -1.78 28.29
N SER A 565 28.58 -1.42 29.57
CA SER A 565 27.90 -2.13 30.67
C SER A 565 26.37 -2.07 30.60
N HIS A 566 25.79 -1.07 29.93
CA HIS A 566 24.34 -0.96 29.73
C HIS A 566 23.88 -1.85 28.58
N PHE A 567 24.61 -1.84 27.46
CA PHE A 567 24.28 -2.68 26.30
C PHE A 567 24.46 -4.18 26.57
N ASN A 568 25.40 -4.57 27.43
CA ASN A 568 25.58 -5.97 27.85
C ASN A 568 24.36 -6.54 28.62
N LYS A 569 23.45 -5.69 29.11
CA LYS A 569 22.23 -6.10 29.82
C LYS A 569 21.02 -6.29 28.90
N LEU A 570 21.15 -6.01 27.60
CA LEU A 570 20.09 -6.23 26.63
C LEU A 570 19.93 -7.73 26.38
N GLU A 571 18.88 -8.34 26.94
CA GLU A 571 18.49 -9.70 26.60
C GLU A 571 17.83 -9.73 25.21
N MET A 572 18.31 -10.62 24.33
CA MET A 572 17.82 -10.81 22.95
C MET A 572 16.39 -11.41 22.86
N SER A 573 15.68 -11.55 23.98
CA SER A 573 14.41 -12.26 24.09
C SER A 573 13.16 -11.44 23.71
N HIS A 574 13.30 -10.15 23.38
CA HIS A 574 12.17 -9.20 23.22
C HIS A 574 11.85 -8.77 21.78
N LEU A 575 12.21 -9.57 20.77
CA LEU A 575 11.84 -9.32 19.37
C LEU A 575 10.32 -9.55 19.18
N THR A 576 9.64 -8.62 18.51
CA THR A 576 8.15 -8.52 18.46
C THR A 576 7.55 -9.23 17.25
N ASP A 577 6.25 -9.57 17.30
CA ASP A 577 5.48 -10.42 16.36
C ASP A 577 5.68 -10.17 14.85
N SER A 578 6.14 -8.99 14.40
CA SER A 578 6.47 -8.75 12.97
C SER A 578 7.80 -9.37 12.52
N GLU A 579 8.72 -9.66 13.44
CA GLU A 579 10.00 -10.33 13.15
C GLU A 579 9.83 -11.84 13.00
N TRP A 580 8.73 -12.40 13.54
CA TRP A 580 8.37 -13.81 13.40
C TRP A 580 8.02 -14.20 11.97
N GLU A 581 7.48 -13.29 11.14
CA GLU A 581 7.15 -13.58 9.73
C GLU A 581 8.39 -13.64 8.82
N LEU A 582 9.42 -12.85 9.10
CA LEU A 582 10.70 -12.89 8.38
C LEU A 582 11.54 -14.11 8.79
N LEU A 583 11.52 -14.49 10.09
CA LEU A 583 12.17 -15.71 10.57
C LEU A 583 11.50 -16.99 10.05
N THR A 584 10.17 -16.97 9.87
CA THR A 584 9.47 -18.10 9.23
C THR A 584 9.83 -18.22 7.75
N CYS A 585 10.05 -17.12 7.03
CA CYS A 585 10.51 -17.17 5.64
C CYS A 585 11.89 -17.84 5.50
N ASP A 586 12.84 -17.56 6.40
CA ASP A 586 14.16 -18.21 6.37
C ASP A 586 14.06 -19.71 6.63
N LYS A 587 13.30 -20.11 7.65
CA LYS A 587 13.06 -21.52 7.95
C LYS A 587 12.30 -22.24 6.82
N VAL A 588 11.35 -21.58 6.16
CA VAL A 588 10.62 -22.12 5.00
C VAL A 588 11.56 -22.27 3.80
N ALA A 589 12.41 -21.28 3.51
CA ALA A 589 13.40 -21.36 2.44
C ALA A 589 14.38 -22.53 2.68
N MET A 590 14.80 -22.75 3.93
CA MET A 590 15.62 -23.91 4.30
C MET A 590 14.91 -25.24 4.06
N LEU A 591 13.63 -25.36 4.44
CA LEU A 591 12.83 -26.56 4.14
C LEU A 591 12.71 -26.80 2.63
N GLN A 592 12.61 -25.74 1.81
CA GLN A 592 12.52 -25.84 0.35
C GLN A 592 13.83 -26.27 -0.34
N GLN A 593 14.97 -26.21 0.34
CA GLN A 593 16.23 -26.75 -0.17
C GLN A 593 16.17 -28.27 -0.31
N VAL A 594 15.35 -28.94 0.51
CA VAL A 594 15.09 -30.38 0.46
C VAL A 594 14.29 -30.68 -0.81
N PRO A 595 14.83 -31.45 -1.78
CA PRO A 595 14.18 -31.66 -3.08
C PRO A 595 12.73 -32.13 -2.98
N LYS A 596 12.42 -33.00 -2.01
CA LYS A 596 11.08 -33.56 -1.79
C LYS A 596 10.10 -32.60 -1.13
N LEU A 597 10.58 -31.59 -0.40
CA LEU A 597 9.74 -30.58 0.24
C LEU A 597 9.60 -29.31 -0.62
N ARG A 598 10.43 -29.14 -1.66
CA ARG A 598 10.43 -27.95 -2.54
C ARG A 598 9.07 -27.65 -3.17
N ALA A 599 8.34 -28.67 -3.59
CA ALA A 599 7.03 -28.55 -4.24
C ALA A 599 5.84 -28.64 -3.26
N MET A 600 6.11 -28.67 -1.94
CA MET A 600 5.09 -28.74 -0.91
C MET A 600 4.37 -27.40 -0.76
N ASP A 601 3.10 -27.45 -0.34
CA ASP A 601 2.31 -26.25 -0.10
C ASP A 601 2.96 -25.37 0.99
N LYS A 602 3.01 -24.06 0.74
CA LYS A 602 3.67 -23.10 1.64
C LYS A 602 3.06 -23.05 3.03
N GLN A 603 1.76 -23.34 3.19
CA GLN A 603 1.13 -23.38 4.51
C GLN A 603 1.62 -24.56 5.35
N VAL A 604 1.85 -25.71 4.70
CA VAL A 604 2.43 -26.89 5.35
C VAL A 604 3.88 -26.61 5.75
N LEU A 605 4.66 -25.98 4.86
CA LEU A 605 6.03 -25.59 5.16
C LEU A 605 6.12 -24.57 6.30
N LYS A 606 5.19 -23.60 6.38
CA LYS A 606 5.13 -22.63 7.49
C LYS A 606 4.84 -23.35 8.82
N ALA A 607 3.89 -24.28 8.83
CA ALA A 607 3.61 -25.08 10.03
C ALA A 607 4.79 -25.98 10.43
N MET A 608 5.50 -26.58 9.46
CA MET A 608 6.72 -27.34 9.74
C MET A 608 7.86 -26.46 10.29
N ALA A 609 7.98 -25.23 9.79
CA ALA A 609 9.02 -24.28 10.21
C ALA A 609 8.89 -23.87 11.69
N GLU A 610 7.68 -23.85 12.23
CA GLU A 610 7.44 -23.57 13.66
C GLU A 610 8.03 -24.64 14.58
N HIS A 611 8.23 -25.88 14.09
CA HIS A 611 8.81 -26.97 14.86
C HIS A 611 10.32 -27.15 14.69
N LEU A 612 10.99 -26.30 13.90
CA LEU A 612 12.45 -26.30 13.78
C LEU A 612 13.09 -25.65 15.00
N LEU A 613 13.84 -26.44 15.75
CA LEU A 613 14.52 -26.05 16.98
C LEU A 613 16.04 -25.95 16.77
N PRO A 614 16.72 -24.92 17.32
CA PRO A 614 18.18 -24.77 17.20
C PRO A 614 18.94 -25.63 18.21
N VAL A 615 20.09 -26.12 17.78
CA VAL A 615 21.11 -26.78 18.60
C VAL A 615 22.49 -26.29 18.18
N TYR A 616 23.37 -26.12 19.18
CA TYR A 616 24.74 -25.69 18.98
C TYR A 616 25.69 -26.86 19.22
N HIS A 617 26.62 -27.07 18.29
CA HIS A 617 27.64 -28.09 18.39
C HIS A 617 29.03 -27.50 18.15
N GLY A 618 29.99 -27.92 18.98
CA GLY A 618 31.40 -27.55 18.84
C GLY A 618 32.13 -28.37 17.78
N ARG A 619 33.37 -28.00 17.50
CA ARG A 619 34.26 -28.69 16.54
C ARG A 619 34.41 -30.18 16.90
N ASP A 620 34.55 -31.00 15.87
CA ASP A 620 34.74 -32.47 15.91
C ASP A 620 33.54 -33.25 16.50
N PHE A 621 32.38 -32.62 16.64
CA PHE A 621 31.15 -33.30 17.04
C PHE A 621 30.55 -34.08 15.87
N ASN A 622 30.35 -35.39 16.06
CA ASN A 622 29.65 -36.25 15.10
C ASN A 622 28.13 -36.11 15.31
N ILE A 623 27.45 -35.40 14.41
CA ILE A 623 26.00 -35.18 14.49
C ILE A 623 25.26 -36.47 14.15
N ILE A 624 25.68 -37.12 13.05
CA ILE A 624 25.11 -38.39 12.60
C ILE A 624 26.25 -39.29 12.11
N GLN A 625 26.12 -40.58 12.34
CA GLN A 625 27.00 -41.60 11.81
C GLN A 625 26.26 -42.46 10.78
N GLU A 626 26.94 -42.78 9.68
CA GLU A 626 26.41 -43.64 8.62
C GLU A 626 25.95 -45.00 9.18
N ASN A 627 24.88 -45.54 8.62
CA ASN A 627 24.28 -46.83 9.02
C ASN A 627 23.72 -46.89 10.45
N ARG A 628 23.50 -45.74 11.11
CA ARG A 628 22.75 -45.63 12.37
C ARG A 628 21.28 -45.22 12.14
N PRO A 629 20.35 -45.59 13.05
CA PRO A 629 18.96 -45.15 12.97
C PRO A 629 18.82 -43.63 13.02
N LEU A 630 18.11 -43.08 12.05
CA LEU A 630 17.93 -41.64 11.87
C LEU A 630 16.61 -41.19 12.51
N SER A 631 16.66 -40.35 13.55
CA SER A 631 15.46 -39.88 14.28
C SER A 631 15.14 -38.39 14.09
N MET A 632 16.06 -37.65 13.47
CA MET A 632 15.96 -36.21 13.24
C MET A 632 16.55 -35.88 11.87
N MET A 633 15.95 -34.90 11.22
CA MET A 633 16.48 -34.23 10.04
C MET A 633 17.14 -32.93 10.47
N PHE A 634 18.27 -32.55 9.87
CA PHE A 634 19.07 -31.40 10.30
C PHE A 634 19.35 -30.44 9.15
N PHE A 635 19.44 -29.17 9.50
CA PHE A 635 19.66 -28.04 8.59
C PHE A 635 20.73 -27.13 9.17
N VAL A 636 21.80 -26.90 8.41
CA VAL A 636 22.92 -26.08 8.86
C VAL A 636 22.59 -24.61 8.61
N THR A 637 22.49 -23.81 9.68
CA THR A 637 22.23 -22.35 9.58
C THR A 637 23.51 -21.53 9.67
N ARG A 638 24.44 -21.95 10.54
CA ARG A 638 25.72 -21.29 10.76
C ARG A 638 26.81 -22.33 10.99
N GLY A 639 28.02 -22.06 10.50
CA GLY A 639 29.16 -22.96 10.64
C GLY A 639 29.29 -23.98 9.51
N GLU A 640 30.30 -24.85 9.61
CA GLU A 640 30.63 -25.83 8.57
C GLU A 640 30.47 -27.26 9.08
N VAL A 641 29.67 -28.05 8.36
CA VAL A 641 29.50 -29.50 8.58
C VAL A 641 30.03 -30.23 7.36
N MET A 642 30.94 -31.17 7.61
CA MET A 642 31.50 -32.04 6.58
C MET A 642 30.74 -33.35 6.55
N ILE A 643 30.32 -33.77 5.35
CA ILE A 643 29.74 -35.09 5.12
C ILE A 643 30.81 -36.02 4.55
N LYS A 644 31.01 -37.17 5.19
CA LYS A 644 31.76 -38.30 4.62
C LYS A 644 30.77 -39.26 3.97
N ASN A 645 30.68 -39.22 2.64
CA ASN A 645 30.04 -40.27 1.84
C ASN A 645 30.70 -40.32 0.46
N ASN A 646 31.61 -41.27 0.21
CA ASN A 646 32.35 -41.51 -1.07
C ASN A 646 32.89 -40.28 -1.86
N GLY A 647 32.89 -39.09 -1.25
CA GLY A 647 33.29 -37.79 -1.76
C GLY A 647 33.12 -36.75 -0.65
N LYS A 648 34.10 -35.86 -0.47
CA LYS A 648 34.01 -34.74 0.48
C LYS A 648 33.10 -33.66 -0.09
N GLY A 649 31.99 -33.35 0.58
CA GLY A 649 31.10 -32.26 0.19
C GLY A 649 30.51 -31.54 1.41
N ARG A 650 30.38 -30.21 1.31
CA ARG A 650 29.53 -29.42 2.21
C ARG A 650 28.08 -29.66 1.81
N ALA A 651 27.20 -29.92 2.76
CA ALA A 651 25.76 -30.00 2.48
C ALA A 651 24.97 -29.11 3.44
N PRO A 652 23.95 -28.39 2.93
CA PRO A 652 23.12 -27.49 3.73
C PRO A 652 22.09 -28.22 4.62
N PHE A 653 21.77 -29.48 4.30
CA PHE A 653 20.88 -30.33 5.11
C PHE A 653 21.29 -31.80 5.00
N PHE A 654 20.83 -32.61 5.95
CA PHE A 654 20.98 -34.08 5.92
C PHE A 654 19.87 -34.74 6.75
N GLY A 655 19.56 -36.00 6.46
CA GLY A 655 18.45 -36.73 7.06
C GLY A 655 17.14 -36.69 6.26
N GLU A 656 17.20 -36.42 4.96
CA GLU A 656 16.04 -36.39 4.07
C GLU A 656 15.35 -37.77 3.91
N GLU A 657 16.02 -38.85 4.29
CA GLU A 657 15.49 -40.21 4.33
C GLU A 657 14.24 -40.32 5.22
N LEU A 658 14.12 -39.43 6.21
CA LEU A 658 12.92 -39.34 7.05
C LEU A 658 11.67 -38.94 6.28
N VAL A 659 11.79 -38.14 5.22
CA VAL A 659 10.64 -37.69 4.43
C VAL A 659 9.97 -38.87 3.71
N GLU A 660 10.76 -39.84 3.23
CA GLU A 660 10.23 -41.08 2.64
C GLU A 660 9.68 -42.04 3.71
N TRP A 661 10.38 -42.16 4.84
CA TRP A 661 9.95 -43.01 5.93
C TRP A 661 8.54 -42.67 6.45
N VAL A 662 8.21 -41.38 6.59
CA VAL A 662 6.88 -40.98 7.11
C VAL A 662 5.74 -41.41 6.18
N LEU A 663 6.01 -41.53 4.88
CA LEU A 663 5.01 -41.94 3.90
C LEU A 663 4.78 -43.47 3.93
N ASP A 664 5.70 -44.27 4.47
CA ASP A 664 5.62 -45.73 4.51
C ASP A 664 4.54 -46.22 5.50
N LYS A 665 3.45 -46.76 4.95
CA LYS A 665 2.31 -47.28 5.72
C LYS A 665 2.54 -48.69 6.30
N SER A 666 3.62 -49.35 5.93
CA SER A 666 3.83 -50.78 6.14
C SER A 666 4.56 -51.12 7.43
N PHE A 667 5.32 -50.17 7.99
CA PHE A 667 6.04 -50.39 9.25
C PHE A 667 6.48 -49.10 9.99
N PRO A 668 5.56 -48.38 10.65
CA PRO A 668 5.82 -47.03 11.17
C PRO A 668 6.68 -46.97 12.45
N GLU A 669 7.23 -48.11 12.90
CA GLU A 669 8.15 -48.22 14.06
C GLU A 669 9.64 -48.20 13.66
N MET A 670 9.99 -48.46 12.39
CA MET A 670 11.39 -48.61 11.97
C MET A 670 11.96 -47.34 11.35
N LEU A 671 12.84 -46.64 12.07
CA LEU A 671 13.57 -45.50 11.51
C LEU A 671 14.51 -45.92 10.36
N PRO A 672 14.65 -45.09 9.32
CA PRO A 672 15.60 -45.31 8.23
C PRO A 672 17.04 -45.23 8.75
N LEU A 673 18.00 -45.78 7.99
CA LEU A 673 19.42 -45.61 8.29
C LEU A 673 19.94 -44.33 7.66
N SER A 674 20.82 -43.62 8.39
CA SER A 674 21.59 -42.53 7.79
C SER A 674 22.48 -43.05 6.67
N THR A 675 22.44 -42.38 5.52
CA THR A 675 23.31 -42.66 4.37
C THR A 675 24.69 -42.01 4.47
N CYS A 676 24.94 -41.20 5.51
CA CYS A 676 26.20 -40.46 5.64
C CYS A 676 26.64 -40.24 7.09
N THR A 677 27.92 -39.90 7.26
CA THR A 677 28.47 -39.41 8.53
C THR A 677 28.68 -37.90 8.44
N ALA A 678 28.05 -37.14 9.33
CA ALA A 678 28.10 -35.68 9.37
C ALA A 678 28.88 -35.20 10.61
N THR A 679 29.95 -34.44 10.39
CA THR A 679 30.90 -34.00 11.42
C THR A 679 31.08 -32.48 11.40
N VAL A 680 30.97 -31.82 12.55
CA VAL A 680 31.15 -30.37 12.68
C VAL A 680 32.62 -29.98 12.60
N VAL A 681 32.95 -28.95 11.81
CA VAL A 681 34.32 -28.43 11.65
C VAL A 681 34.50 -27.06 12.33
N SER A 682 33.44 -26.25 12.39
CA SER A 682 33.46 -24.93 13.03
C SER A 682 33.28 -25.00 14.56
N ASN A 683 33.73 -23.97 15.28
CA ASN A 683 33.64 -23.92 16.75
C ASN A 683 32.23 -23.57 17.26
N ASP A 684 31.37 -23.04 16.39
CA ASP A 684 30.09 -22.42 16.72
C ASP A 684 28.99 -22.78 15.71
N ALA A 685 28.91 -24.06 15.32
CA ALA A 685 27.88 -24.50 14.37
C ALA A 685 26.48 -24.42 14.99
N GLU A 686 25.58 -23.73 14.29
CA GLU A 686 24.16 -23.64 14.62
C GLU A 686 23.36 -24.48 13.62
N ILE A 687 22.64 -25.45 14.16
CA ILE A 687 21.92 -26.44 13.36
C ILE A 687 20.48 -26.47 13.84
N LEU A 688 19.54 -26.30 12.91
CA LEU A 688 18.12 -26.54 13.17
C LEU A 688 17.82 -28.02 12.94
N TYR A 689 16.96 -28.61 13.77
CA TYR A 689 16.52 -29.98 13.56
C TYR A 689 14.99 -30.11 13.59
N LEU A 690 14.50 -31.10 12.84
CA LEU A 690 13.10 -31.52 12.81
C LEU A 690 13.02 -32.99 13.21
N LYS A 691 12.24 -33.30 14.24
CA LYS A 691 12.10 -34.67 14.74
C LYS A 691 11.17 -35.52 13.88
N ALA A 692 11.46 -36.82 13.82
CA ALA A 692 10.67 -37.80 13.08
C ALA A 692 9.20 -37.92 13.59
N ASP A 693 8.95 -37.80 14.88
CA ASP A 693 7.60 -37.84 15.49
C ASP A 693 6.74 -36.65 15.07
N VAL A 694 7.30 -35.45 15.05
CA VAL A 694 6.64 -34.24 14.54
C VAL A 694 6.25 -34.43 13.08
N LEU A 695 7.18 -34.89 12.25
CA LEU A 695 6.98 -35.16 10.83
C LEU A 695 5.87 -36.21 10.60
N LYS A 696 5.81 -37.24 11.45
CA LYS A 696 4.74 -38.25 11.46
C LYS A 696 3.38 -37.70 11.87
N ASN A 697 3.33 -36.75 12.81
CA ASN A 697 2.09 -36.07 13.19
C ASN A 697 1.51 -35.24 12.04
N PHE A 698 2.35 -34.57 11.24
CA PHE A 698 1.91 -33.84 10.05
C PHE A 698 1.22 -34.75 9.03
N VAL A 699 1.78 -35.94 8.78
CA VAL A 699 1.19 -36.90 7.83
C VAL A 699 -0.02 -37.63 8.40
N SER A 700 -0.08 -37.82 9.73
CA SER A 700 -1.24 -38.41 10.41
C SER A 700 -2.41 -37.42 10.60
N ASN A 701 -2.17 -36.13 10.42
CA ASN A 701 -3.18 -35.08 10.54
C ASN A 701 -3.98 -34.95 9.24
N ASN A 702 -5.30 -35.14 9.32
CA ASN A 702 -6.21 -35.09 8.17
C ASN A 702 -6.13 -33.77 7.38
N ASN A 703 -5.74 -32.66 7.99
CA ASN A 703 -5.62 -31.36 7.32
C ASN A 703 -4.40 -31.28 6.39
N PHE A 704 -3.33 -32.05 6.64
CA PHE A 704 -2.08 -31.96 5.88
C PHE A 704 -1.76 -33.24 5.09
N ALA A 705 -2.37 -34.37 5.44
CA ALA A 705 -2.14 -35.68 4.81
C ALA A 705 -2.24 -35.67 3.28
N SER A 706 -3.17 -34.90 2.70
CA SER A 706 -3.37 -34.78 1.25
C SER A 706 -2.20 -34.12 0.51
N HIS A 707 -1.41 -33.29 1.18
CA HIS A 707 -0.25 -32.63 0.59
C HIS A 707 0.95 -33.58 0.48
N PHE A 708 1.03 -34.54 1.40
CA PHE A 708 2.10 -35.56 1.42
C PHE A 708 1.86 -36.69 0.42
N SER A 709 0.61 -36.98 0.04
CA SER A 709 0.31 -37.96 -1.01
C SER A 709 0.82 -37.58 -2.41
N ARG A 710 1.09 -36.29 -2.68
CA ARG A 710 1.69 -35.83 -3.95
C ARG A 710 3.18 -36.13 -4.08
N ILE A 711 3.86 -36.38 -2.96
CA ILE A 711 5.30 -36.68 -2.91
C ILE A 711 5.55 -38.18 -3.09
N ALA A 712 4.57 -39.01 -2.71
CA ALA A 712 4.62 -40.45 -2.89
C ALA A 712 4.46 -40.84 -4.36
N SER A 713 5.51 -41.39 -4.99
CA SER A 713 5.34 -42.23 -6.16
C SER A 713 4.65 -43.53 -5.72
N GLU A 714 3.76 -44.09 -6.55
CA GLU A 714 3.05 -45.36 -6.26
C GLU A 714 4.00 -46.56 -6.09
N ILE A 715 5.30 -46.41 -6.38
CA ILE A 715 6.26 -47.51 -6.56
C ILE A 715 7.29 -47.62 -5.41
N ASP A 716 7.54 -46.57 -4.61
CA ASP A 716 8.72 -46.55 -3.71
C ASP A 716 8.45 -46.76 -2.20
N LEU A 717 7.20 -46.74 -1.74
CA LEU A 717 6.91 -46.60 -0.30
C LEU A 717 7.21 -47.83 0.56
N PHE A 718 6.91 -49.03 0.06
CA PHE A 718 7.11 -50.28 0.81
C PHE A 718 8.57 -50.76 0.77
N THR A 719 9.40 -50.15 -0.08
CA THR A 719 10.66 -50.71 -0.54
C THR A 719 11.85 -50.05 0.17
N PHE A 720 11.78 -48.75 0.48
CA PHE A 720 12.93 -47.96 0.94
C PHE A 720 13.57 -48.48 2.24
N VAL A 721 12.81 -48.62 3.33
CA VAL A 721 13.35 -49.07 4.63
C VAL A 721 13.96 -50.46 4.53
N ARG A 722 13.33 -51.37 3.78
CA ARG A 722 13.81 -52.75 3.58
C ARG A 722 15.07 -52.79 2.70
N LEU A 723 15.14 -51.96 1.66
CA LEU A 723 16.34 -51.81 0.82
C LEU A 723 17.54 -51.29 1.61
N THR A 724 17.34 -50.32 2.51
CA THR A 724 18.45 -49.83 3.36
C THR A 724 19.01 -50.92 4.27
N ARG A 725 18.19 -51.89 4.70
CA ARG A 725 18.65 -53.06 5.48
C ARG A 725 19.44 -54.04 4.62
N LEU A 726 18.93 -54.40 3.44
CA LEU A 726 19.63 -55.29 2.50
C LEU A 726 21.00 -54.72 2.12
N LYS A 727 21.08 -53.43 1.79
CA LYS A 727 22.34 -52.76 1.45
C LYS A 727 23.39 -52.75 2.57
N LYS A 728 23.07 -53.16 3.79
CA LYS A 728 24.09 -53.31 4.85
C LYS A 728 25.00 -54.53 4.62
N VAL A 729 24.55 -55.53 3.87
CA VAL A 729 25.36 -56.71 3.54
C VAL A 729 26.11 -56.44 2.24
N LYS A 730 27.44 -56.63 2.24
CA LYS A 730 28.32 -56.28 1.10
C LYS A 730 27.86 -56.89 -0.23
N ILE A 731 27.37 -58.13 -0.21
CA ILE A 731 26.95 -58.82 -1.42
C ILE A 731 25.70 -58.20 -2.05
N PHE A 732 24.74 -57.76 -1.22
CA PHE A 732 23.54 -57.07 -1.69
C PHE A 732 23.84 -55.68 -2.25
N GLN A 733 24.90 -55.00 -1.79
CA GLN A 733 25.33 -53.72 -2.38
C GLN A 733 25.70 -53.82 -3.86
N LYS A 734 26.15 -55.01 -4.31
CA LYS A 734 26.59 -55.26 -5.69
C LYS A 734 25.47 -55.75 -6.61
N MET A 735 24.26 -56.01 -6.09
CA MET A 735 23.14 -56.53 -6.88
C MET A 735 22.34 -55.42 -7.58
N GLU A 736 21.74 -55.75 -8.74
CA GLU A 736 20.85 -54.85 -9.47
C GLU A 736 19.61 -54.46 -8.65
N LYS A 737 19.06 -53.26 -8.92
CA LYS A 737 17.97 -52.66 -8.14
C LYS A 737 16.74 -53.57 -8.10
N GLU A 738 16.39 -54.20 -9.22
CA GLU A 738 15.23 -55.08 -9.37
C GLU A 738 15.32 -56.33 -8.49
N VAL A 739 16.54 -56.88 -8.32
CA VAL A 739 16.80 -58.03 -7.46
C VAL A 739 16.61 -57.64 -5.99
N LEU A 740 17.17 -56.49 -5.61
CA LEU A 740 17.01 -55.95 -4.26
C LEU A 740 15.55 -55.62 -3.93
N GLU A 741 14.79 -55.11 -4.90
CA GLU A 741 13.35 -54.88 -4.79
C GLU A 741 12.59 -56.20 -4.56
N ALA A 742 12.90 -57.26 -5.31
CA ALA A 742 12.30 -58.58 -5.12
C ALA A 742 12.61 -59.17 -3.74
N LEU A 743 13.88 -59.13 -3.31
CA LEU A 743 14.31 -59.57 -1.97
C LEU A 743 13.64 -58.75 -0.86
N SER A 744 13.46 -57.45 -1.07
CA SER A 744 12.83 -56.57 -0.08
C SER A 744 11.38 -56.96 0.20
N LYS A 745 10.66 -57.47 -0.81
CA LYS A 745 9.27 -57.93 -0.66
C LYS A 745 9.17 -59.22 0.17
N LEU A 746 10.20 -60.06 0.14
CA LEU A 746 10.24 -61.35 0.83
C LEU A 746 10.75 -61.27 2.28
N LEU A 747 11.34 -60.15 2.70
CA LEU A 747 11.71 -59.93 4.11
C LEU A 747 10.48 -59.96 5.01
N LYS A 748 10.36 -61.01 5.83
CA LYS A 748 9.22 -61.24 6.72
C LYS A 748 9.57 -60.97 8.18
N PRO A 749 8.73 -60.22 8.93
CA PRO A 749 8.98 -59.98 10.34
C PRO A 749 8.72 -61.24 11.17
N LYS A 750 9.63 -61.56 12.10
CA LYS A 750 9.44 -62.58 13.14
C LYS A 750 9.67 -61.96 14.52
N THR A 751 8.84 -62.31 15.49
CA THR A 751 8.93 -61.80 16.87
C THR A 751 9.19 -62.95 17.83
N TYR A 752 10.22 -62.82 18.64
CA TYR A 752 10.57 -63.78 19.69
C TYR A 752 10.26 -63.16 21.05
N ARG A 753 9.43 -63.83 21.87
CA ARG A 753 8.90 -63.29 23.14
C ARG A 753 9.52 -63.90 24.40
N ALA A 754 9.89 -65.19 24.38
CA ALA A 754 10.56 -65.87 25.50
C ALA A 754 12.07 -65.57 25.55
N ALA A 755 12.62 -65.37 26.75
CA ALA A 755 14.04 -65.11 26.97
C ALA A 755 14.90 -66.37 26.73
N ASN A 756 16.17 -66.20 26.32
CA ASN A 756 17.14 -67.28 26.04
C ASN A 756 16.69 -68.33 25.00
N THR A 757 15.74 -68.00 24.12
CA THR A 757 15.42 -68.85 22.98
C THR A 757 16.47 -68.68 21.88
N TYR A 758 16.97 -69.80 21.36
CA TYR A 758 17.83 -69.82 20.18
C TYR A 758 17.02 -69.39 18.95
N ILE A 759 17.49 -68.38 18.24
CA ILE A 759 16.98 -67.98 16.93
C ILE A 759 17.61 -68.90 15.87
N ILE A 760 18.90 -69.16 16.00
CA ILE A 760 19.71 -70.08 15.19
C ILE A 760 20.71 -70.76 16.15
N ARG A 761 20.96 -72.06 16.01
CA ARG A 761 21.96 -72.79 16.80
C ARG A 761 23.19 -73.08 15.94
N GLU A 762 24.36 -72.99 16.56
CA GLU A 762 25.63 -73.36 15.93
C GLU A 762 25.59 -74.83 15.46
N LYS A 763 26.24 -75.12 14.32
CA LYS A 763 26.29 -76.47 13.70
C LYS A 763 24.95 -77.04 13.23
N GLU A 764 23.86 -76.26 13.27
CA GLU A 764 22.61 -76.61 12.58
C GLU A 764 22.55 -76.00 11.16
N PRO A 765 21.79 -76.60 10.23
CA PRO A 765 21.52 -76.02 8.92
C PRO A 765 20.99 -74.58 9.01
N LEU A 766 21.64 -73.65 8.31
CA LEU A 766 21.26 -72.25 8.31
C LEU A 766 20.05 -72.02 7.41
N GLU A 767 18.83 -72.08 7.95
CA GLU A 767 17.59 -71.97 7.15
C GLU A 767 17.20 -70.53 6.79
N MET A 768 17.72 -69.54 7.52
CA MET A 768 17.39 -68.14 7.31
C MET A 768 18.53 -67.21 7.72
N MET A 769 18.64 -66.08 7.02
CA MET A 769 19.39 -64.92 7.49
C MET A 769 18.42 -63.91 8.10
N PHE A 770 18.90 -63.04 9.00
CA PHE A 770 18.03 -62.03 9.59
C PHE A 770 18.70 -60.69 9.90
N PHE A 771 17.86 -59.66 10.01
CA PHE A 771 18.21 -58.31 10.44
C PHE A 771 17.48 -57.98 11.75
N VAL A 772 18.18 -57.45 12.74
CA VAL A 772 17.60 -57.08 14.03
C VAL A 772 16.79 -55.78 13.86
N VAL A 773 15.49 -55.84 14.13
CA VAL A 773 14.57 -54.69 14.06
C VAL A 773 14.46 -54.00 15.41
N SER A 774 14.36 -54.76 16.50
CA SER A 774 14.33 -54.23 17.86
C SER A 774 14.84 -55.27 18.84
N GLY A 775 15.48 -54.83 19.93
CA GLY A 775 16.11 -55.72 20.91
C GLY A 775 17.58 -55.99 20.60
N VAL A 776 18.17 -56.97 21.30
CA VAL A 776 19.59 -57.34 21.19
C VAL A 776 19.70 -58.84 21.00
N VAL A 777 20.57 -59.28 20.09
CA VAL A 777 20.87 -60.70 19.83
C VAL A 777 22.36 -60.95 20.14
N SER A 778 22.69 -61.90 21.00
CA SER A 778 24.06 -62.34 21.27
C SER A 778 24.43 -63.50 20.33
N ILE A 779 25.65 -63.47 19.79
CA ILE A 779 26.21 -64.55 18.98
C ILE A 779 27.29 -65.25 19.82
N GLU A 780 27.07 -66.52 20.12
CA GLU A 780 27.97 -67.40 20.89
C GLU A 780 28.65 -68.40 19.93
N ARG A 781 29.95 -68.68 20.12
CA ARG A 781 30.70 -69.67 19.33
C ARG A 781 31.39 -70.68 20.25
N SER A 782 31.41 -71.94 19.86
CA SER A 782 31.98 -73.02 20.68
C SER A 782 33.52 -73.00 20.80
N ASP A 783 34.22 -72.33 19.88
CA ASP A 783 35.69 -72.35 19.78
C ASP A 783 36.40 -71.12 20.38
N SER A 784 35.68 -70.18 21.03
CA SER A 784 36.29 -68.95 21.53
C SER A 784 36.99 -69.14 22.88
N THR A 785 38.30 -69.38 22.86
CA THR A 785 39.20 -69.17 24.01
C THR A 785 39.55 -67.68 24.23
N THR A 786 38.85 -66.76 23.57
CA THR A 786 39.11 -65.31 23.65
C THR A 786 38.57 -64.69 24.95
N ILE A 787 39.37 -63.80 25.54
CA ILE A 787 39.10 -63.03 26.77
C ILE A 787 37.91 -62.05 26.61
N GLU A 788 37.41 -61.85 25.38
CA GLU A 788 36.25 -60.99 25.09
C GLU A 788 34.95 -61.81 25.01
N GLY A 789 33.93 -61.38 25.75
CA GLY A 789 32.62 -62.04 25.86
C GLY A 789 31.79 -62.09 24.56
N PRO A 790 30.55 -62.59 24.61
CA PRO A 790 29.71 -62.85 23.43
C PRO A 790 29.46 -61.58 22.59
N GLN A 791 29.61 -61.69 21.27
CA GLN A 791 29.37 -60.57 20.35
C GLN A 791 27.88 -60.22 20.30
N THR A 792 27.52 -58.98 20.63
CA THR A 792 26.13 -58.51 20.60
C THR A 792 25.79 -57.79 19.30
N ARG A 793 24.61 -58.06 18.76
CA ARG A 793 24.02 -57.41 17.60
C ARG A 793 22.83 -56.57 18.04
N GLU A 794 22.98 -55.26 17.93
CA GLU A 794 21.95 -54.26 18.22
C GLU A 794 21.02 -54.03 17.00
N MET A 795 20.05 -53.13 17.15
CA MET A 795 19.15 -52.68 16.09
C MET A 795 19.91 -52.33 14.80
N GLY A 796 19.50 -52.94 13.70
CA GLY A 796 20.13 -52.84 12.39
C GLY A 796 21.28 -53.82 12.14
N GLY A 797 21.75 -54.59 13.13
CA GLY A 797 22.70 -55.70 12.92
C GLY A 797 22.09 -56.85 12.10
N PHE A 798 22.91 -57.70 11.50
CA PHE A 798 22.48 -58.88 10.74
C PHE A 798 23.29 -60.13 11.09
N TYR A 799 22.76 -61.30 10.76
CA TYR A 799 23.41 -62.60 10.95
C TYR A 799 22.92 -63.60 9.88
N GLY A 800 23.79 -64.54 9.47
CA GLY A 800 23.50 -65.57 8.46
C GLY A 800 23.87 -65.20 7.02
N GLU A 801 24.89 -64.36 6.82
CA GLU A 801 25.33 -63.94 5.47
C GLU A 801 25.90 -65.10 4.63
N GLU A 802 26.33 -66.18 5.29
CA GLU A 802 26.78 -67.44 4.69
C GLU A 802 25.71 -68.01 3.75
N LEU A 803 24.44 -67.82 4.10
CA LEU A 803 23.30 -68.24 3.29
C LEU A 803 23.26 -67.55 1.93
N VAL A 804 23.65 -66.27 1.88
CA VAL A 804 23.64 -65.50 0.63
C VAL A 804 24.78 -65.97 -0.28
N HIS A 805 25.97 -66.19 0.29
CA HIS A 805 27.10 -66.77 -0.46
C HIS A 805 26.73 -68.15 -1.04
N TRP A 806 26.09 -69.02 -0.25
CA TRP A 806 25.61 -70.33 -0.70
C TRP A 806 24.67 -70.26 -1.92
N VAL A 807 23.66 -69.37 -1.90
CA VAL A 807 22.74 -69.23 -3.06
C VAL A 807 23.44 -68.59 -4.27
N THR A 808 24.35 -67.64 -4.07
CA THR A 808 25.09 -67.03 -5.21
C THR A 808 26.03 -68.01 -5.92
N THR A 809 26.62 -68.96 -5.20
CA THR A 809 27.40 -70.05 -5.82
C THR A 809 26.51 -70.94 -6.69
N TRP A 810 25.26 -71.21 -6.29
CA TRP A 810 24.31 -71.91 -7.14
C TRP A 810 24.00 -71.16 -8.44
N ALA A 811 23.85 -69.84 -8.38
CA ALA A 811 23.62 -69.03 -9.59
C ALA A 811 24.72 -69.26 -10.65
N SER A 812 25.97 -69.45 -10.21
CA SER A 812 27.16 -69.63 -11.06
C SER A 812 27.38 -71.04 -11.63
N HIS A 813 26.58 -72.03 -11.25
CA HIS A 813 26.75 -73.43 -11.63
C HIS A 813 25.44 -74.10 -12.10
N SER A 814 25.54 -75.27 -12.74
CA SER A 814 24.40 -76.05 -13.24
C SER A 814 23.75 -76.98 -12.20
N TYR A 815 24.34 -77.16 -11.02
CA TYR A 815 23.83 -78.04 -9.95
C TYR A 815 23.79 -77.32 -8.60
N PHE A 816 22.70 -77.51 -7.85
CA PHE A 816 22.50 -76.96 -6.50
C PHE A 816 23.38 -77.71 -5.48
N PRO A 817 24.07 -77.03 -4.53
CA PRO A 817 24.70 -77.73 -3.41
C PRO A 817 23.62 -78.48 -2.60
N ALA A 818 23.82 -79.77 -2.32
CA ALA A 818 22.76 -80.60 -1.75
C ALA A 818 22.37 -80.23 -0.30
N GLU A 819 23.26 -79.59 0.45
CA GLU A 819 23.10 -79.29 1.87
C GLU A 819 23.24 -77.78 2.14
N LEU A 820 22.48 -77.29 3.12
CA LEU A 820 22.57 -75.90 3.62
C LEU A 820 23.89 -75.70 4.38
N PRO A 821 24.47 -74.48 4.36
CA PRO A 821 25.64 -74.18 5.19
C PRO A 821 25.26 -74.29 6.66
N LEU A 822 26.19 -74.78 7.49
CA LEU A 822 25.97 -74.85 8.93
C LEU A 822 26.20 -73.46 9.58
N ALA A 823 25.38 -73.11 10.56
CA ALA A 823 25.52 -71.86 11.28
C ALA A 823 26.86 -71.80 12.03
N THR A 824 27.58 -70.69 11.85
CA THR A 824 28.92 -70.44 12.42
C THR A 824 28.91 -70.05 13.90
N GLY A 825 27.72 -69.88 14.49
CA GLY A 825 27.52 -69.51 15.89
C GLY A 825 26.05 -69.65 16.28
N SER A 826 25.79 -69.68 17.59
CA SER A 826 24.44 -69.69 18.15
C SER A 826 23.95 -68.26 18.32
N ALA A 827 22.85 -67.90 17.66
CA ALA A 827 22.20 -66.60 17.83
C ALA A 827 21.14 -66.67 18.94
N LEU A 828 21.48 -66.14 20.11
CA LEU A 828 20.61 -66.08 21.29
C LEU A 828 19.96 -64.71 21.42
N ARG A 829 18.69 -64.70 21.84
CA ARG A 829 17.97 -63.47 22.13
C ARG A 829 18.32 -62.93 23.52
N GLY A 830 18.59 -61.63 23.62
CA GLY A 830 18.80 -60.90 24.88
C GLY A 830 17.52 -60.74 25.73
N PRO A 831 17.58 -60.03 26.87
CA PRO A 831 16.49 -60.04 27.87
C PRO A 831 15.15 -59.44 27.40
N ARG A 832 15.15 -58.52 26.42
CA ARG A 832 13.92 -57.87 25.89
C ARG A 832 13.38 -58.60 24.64
N PRO A 833 12.07 -58.48 24.32
CA PRO A 833 11.52 -59.05 23.09
C PRO A 833 12.30 -58.60 21.86
N VAL A 834 12.68 -59.57 21.02
CA VAL A 834 13.42 -59.29 19.79
C VAL A 834 12.48 -59.41 18.60
N LYS A 835 12.44 -58.37 17.76
CA LYS A 835 11.83 -58.40 16.43
C LYS A 835 12.97 -58.50 15.42
N ILE A 836 12.84 -59.39 14.44
CA ILE A 836 13.78 -59.53 13.32
C ILE A 836 13.03 -59.46 11.99
N LEU A 837 13.72 -59.07 10.92
CA LEU A 837 13.32 -59.34 9.54
C LEU A 837 14.12 -60.54 9.06
N ALA A 838 13.44 -61.64 8.75
CA ALA A 838 14.06 -62.86 8.27
C ALA A 838 13.90 -62.99 6.75
N LEU A 839 14.92 -63.54 6.12
CA LEU A 839 14.92 -63.97 4.72
C LEU A 839 15.33 -65.44 4.70
N THR A 840 14.45 -66.32 4.22
CA THR A 840 14.69 -67.77 4.27
C THR A 840 15.53 -68.23 3.08
N ALA A 841 16.12 -69.43 3.19
CA ALA A 841 16.83 -70.09 2.10
C ALA A 841 15.93 -70.27 0.86
N ASP A 842 14.65 -70.62 1.07
CA ASP A 842 13.67 -70.77 -0.02
C ASP A 842 13.31 -69.43 -0.67
N ASP A 843 13.13 -68.37 0.13
CA ASP A 843 12.86 -67.03 -0.37
C ASP A 843 14.03 -66.55 -1.25
N LEU A 844 15.28 -66.77 -0.82
CA LEU A 844 16.49 -66.50 -1.62
C LEU A 844 16.56 -67.35 -2.89
N LYS A 845 16.26 -68.64 -2.79
CA LYS A 845 16.26 -69.58 -3.92
C LYS A 845 15.24 -69.19 -4.98
N SER A 846 14.04 -68.75 -4.58
CA SER A 846 13.01 -68.26 -5.49
C SER A 846 13.51 -67.06 -6.28
N VAL A 847 14.08 -66.05 -5.61
CA VAL A 847 14.58 -64.85 -6.29
C VAL A 847 15.75 -65.17 -7.21
N VAL A 848 16.70 -66.01 -6.79
CA VAL A 848 17.81 -66.38 -7.68
C VAL A 848 17.35 -67.23 -8.86
N SER A 849 16.28 -68.02 -8.72
CA SER A 849 15.65 -68.72 -9.87
C SER A 849 15.08 -67.72 -10.89
N ASP A 850 14.32 -66.74 -10.41
CA ASP A 850 13.61 -65.76 -11.24
C ASP A 850 14.57 -64.76 -11.91
N PHE A 851 15.69 -64.45 -11.25
CA PHE A 851 16.66 -63.44 -11.67
C PHE A 851 17.99 -64.04 -12.16
N LYS A 852 18.03 -65.35 -12.45
CA LYS A 852 19.26 -66.07 -12.84
C LYS A 852 20.03 -65.40 -13.97
N SER A 853 19.35 -64.82 -14.96
CA SER A 853 19.98 -64.13 -16.10
C SER A 853 20.53 -62.73 -15.77
N LYS A 854 20.00 -62.07 -14.72
CA LYS A 854 20.37 -60.71 -14.29
C LYS A 854 21.43 -60.67 -13.18
N LEU A 855 21.69 -61.80 -12.53
CA LEU A 855 22.79 -61.93 -11.57
C LEU A 855 24.16 -62.06 -12.28
N PHE A 856 24.21 -62.26 -13.60
CA PHE A 856 25.43 -62.42 -14.43
C PHE A 856 25.62 -61.30 -15.45
N THR A 857 25.42 -60.04 -15.07
CA THR A 857 25.71 -58.89 -15.92
C THR A 857 27.00 -58.18 -15.45
N ARG A 858 28.05 -58.40 -16.25
CA ARG A 858 29.37 -57.73 -16.32
C ARG A 858 30.53 -58.35 -15.52
N GLU A 859 31.52 -58.77 -16.31
CA GLU A 859 32.89 -59.23 -15.99
C GLU A 859 33.09 -60.68 -15.54
N THR A 860 32.53 -61.64 -16.30
CA THR A 860 33.27 -62.89 -16.64
C THR A 860 32.70 -63.50 -17.92
N GLN A 861 33.02 -62.91 -19.07
CA GLN A 861 33.21 -63.70 -20.29
C GLN A 861 34.68 -64.11 -20.32
N ILE A 862 35.01 -65.19 -19.60
CA ILE A 862 36.07 -66.09 -20.03
C ILE A 862 35.37 -67.43 -20.24
N THR A 863 35.43 -67.90 -21.47
CA THR A 863 34.93 -69.19 -21.93
C THR A 863 35.48 -70.30 -21.03
N LEU A 864 34.62 -71.01 -20.30
CA LEU A 864 34.92 -72.35 -19.82
C LEU A 864 33.93 -73.31 -20.48
N PRO A 865 34.38 -74.32 -21.23
CA PRO A 865 33.52 -75.25 -21.94
C PRO A 865 32.81 -76.21 -20.97
N PRO A 866 31.68 -76.80 -21.39
CA PRO A 866 30.93 -77.74 -20.57
C PRO A 866 31.58 -79.14 -20.62
N TYR A 867 31.48 -79.86 -19.49
CA TYR A 867 31.91 -81.25 -19.24
C TYR A 867 33.41 -81.49 -18.98
N LEU A 868 33.73 -81.93 -17.76
CA LEU A 868 34.85 -82.84 -17.47
C LEU A 868 34.39 -84.28 -17.76
N PRO A 869 35.04 -84.99 -18.69
CA PRO A 869 35.44 -86.38 -18.47
C PRO A 869 36.88 -86.42 -17.95
N SER A 870 37.15 -87.48 -17.19
CA SER A 870 38.42 -87.97 -16.67
C SER A 870 39.69 -87.72 -17.53
N GLU A 871 40.70 -87.06 -16.91
CA GLU A 871 42.15 -86.95 -17.24
C GLU A 871 42.63 -86.06 -18.41
N PRO A 872 43.89 -85.50 -18.38
CA PRO A 872 44.69 -84.97 -17.28
C PRO A 872 44.88 -83.43 -17.34
N LEU A 873 45.10 -82.84 -16.17
CA LEU A 873 45.00 -81.41 -15.80
C LEU A 873 46.06 -80.43 -16.37
N THR A 874 46.90 -80.78 -17.34
CA THR A 874 48.16 -80.03 -17.54
C THR A 874 48.02 -78.61 -18.12
N GLY A 875 46.95 -78.29 -18.84
CA GLY A 875 46.75 -76.96 -19.47
C GLY A 875 46.20 -75.87 -18.52
N ASP A 876 45.29 -76.24 -17.62
CA ASP A 876 44.61 -75.32 -16.70
C ASP A 876 45.42 -75.01 -15.42
N LEU A 877 46.35 -75.90 -15.05
CA LEU A 877 47.17 -75.68 -13.85
C LEU A 877 48.17 -74.53 -14.02
N LEU A 878 48.73 -74.36 -15.22
CA LEU A 878 49.68 -73.29 -15.52
C LEU A 878 49.02 -71.90 -15.48
N THR A 879 47.78 -71.78 -15.95
CA THR A 879 47.01 -70.54 -15.88
C THR A 879 46.60 -70.22 -14.45
N MET A 880 46.18 -71.23 -13.67
CA MET A 880 45.89 -71.07 -12.24
C MET A 880 47.11 -70.63 -11.42
N LEU A 881 48.28 -71.25 -11.65
CA LEU A 881 49.52 -70.87 -10.96
C LEU A 881 49.93 -69.43 -11.31
N LYS A 882 49.77 -69.00 -12.57
CA LYS A 882 50.08 -67.61 -12.99
C LYS A 882 49.13 -66.55 -12.41
N ASN A 883 47.99 -66.93 -11.85
CA ASN A 883 47.12 -65.99 -11.11
C ASN A 883 47.69 -65.57 -9.75
N VAL A 884 48.65 -66.33 -9.21
CA VAL A 884 49.41 -65.95 -8.02
C VAL A 884 50.46 -64.93 -8.44
N GLU A 885 50.39 -63.70 -7.94
CA GLU A 885 51.27 -62.61 -8.40
C GLU A 885 52.76 -62.97 -8.27
N ARG A 886 53.12 -63.74 -7.24
CA ARG A 886 54.49 -64.23 -7.00
C ARG A 886 54.99 -65.25 -8.03
N LEU A 887 54.07 -66.02 -8.63
CA LEU A 887 54.37 -67.06 -9.63
C LEU A 887 54.20 -66.58 -11.08
N LYS A 888 53.46 -65.49 -11.28
CA LYS A 888 53.10 -64.90 -12.58
C LYS A 888 54.27 -64.64 -13.53
N HIS A 889 55.45 -64.32 -12.99
CA HIS A 889 56.66 -64.00 -13.75
C HIS A 889 57.72 -65.11 -13.69
N MET A 890 57.41 -66.26 -13.08
CA MET A 890 58.33 -67.40 -13.07
C MET A 890 58.39 -68.08 -14.44
N ASP A 891 59.53 -68.71 -14.71
CA ASP A 891 59.74 -69.47 -15.94
C ASP A 891 58.71 -70.60 -16.07
N GLU A 892 58.14 -70.78 -17.27
CA GLU A 892 57.08 -71.76 -17.51
C GLU A 892 57.53 -73.19 -17.22
N GLN A 893 58.82 -73.50 -17.36
CA GLN A 893 59.35 -74.83 -17.07
C GLN A 893 59.35 -75.12 -15.57
N VAL A 894 59.62 -74.11 -14.73
CA VAL A 894 59.52 -74.20 -13.27
C VAL A 894 58.06 -74.32 -12.83
N LEU A 895 57.16 -73.54 -13.45
CA LEU A 895 55.73 -73.65 -13.17
C LEU A 895 55.15 -75.01 -13.56
N LYS A 896 55.65 -75.61 -14.64
CA LYS A 896 55.28 -76.96 -15.05
C LYS A 896 55.73 -78.00 -14.03
N GLU A 897 56.93 -77.89 -13.50
CA GLU A 897 57.44 -78.78 -12.43
C GLU A 897 56.65 -78.62 -11.11
N ILE A 898 56.27 -77.38 -10.75
CA ILE A 898 55.37 -77.12 -9.62
C ILE A 898 53.99 -77.76 -9.86
N SER A 899 53.47 -77.69 -11.09
CA SER A 899 52.15 -78.24 -11.42
C SER A 899 52.05 -79.75 -11.28
N GLU A 900 53.16 -80.48 -11.43
CA GLU A 900 53.22 -81.94 -11.26
C GLU A 900 53.04 -82.38 -9.79
N HIS A 901 53.23 -81.46 -8.84
CA HIS A 901 53.13 -81.72 -7.41
C HIS A 901 51.78 -81.30 -6.80
N LEU A 902 50.86 -80.79 -7.61
CA LEU A 902 49.53 -80.38 -7.18
C LEU A 902 48.58 -81.58 -7.07
N ARG A 903 47.83 -81.66 -5.96
CA ARG A 903 46.84 -82.73 -5.73
C ARG A 903 45.47 -82.19 -5.33
N VAL A 904 44.41 -82.88 -5.70
CA VAL A 904 43.04 -82.49 -5.30
C VAL A 904 42.71 -83.07 -3.94
N GLU A 905 42.29 -82.22 -3.01
CA GLU A 905 41.77 -82.60 -1.68
C GLU A 905 40.33 -82.09 -1.50
N LYS A 906 39.56 -82.79 -0.66
CA LYS A 906 38.18 -82.42 -0.32
C LYS A 906 38.06 -82.13 1.16
N TYR A 907 37.34 -81.07 1.49
CA TYR A 907 37.05 -80.65 2.86
C TYR A 907 35.55 -80.48 3.02
N GLN A 908 35.01 -80.88 4.17
CA GLN A 908 33.60 -80.68 4.52
C GLN A 908 33.52 -80.07 5.92
N ASP A 909 33.15 -78.79 5.99
CA ASP A 909 32.94 -78.03 7.24
C ASP A 909 34.13 -78.00 8.22
N GLN A 910 35.34 -78.30 7.73
CA GLN A 910 36.60 -78.40 8.48
C GLN A 910 37.59 -77.30 8.08
N TYR A 911 38.57 -77.03 8.96
CA TYR A 911 39.66 -76.10 8.66
C TYR A 911 40.60 -76.69 7.61
N ILE A 912 40.84 -75.92 6.56
CA ILE A 912 41.90 -76.17 5.59
C ILE A 912 43.24 -75.74 6.21
N ILE A 913 43.28 -74.55 6.83
CA ILE A 913 44.42 -74.02 7.61
C ILE A 913 43.85 -73.30 8.84
N GLY A 914 44.31 -73.62 10.05
CA GLY A 914 43.85 -72.97 11.29
C GLY A 914 44.52 -71.63 11.59
N LEU A 915 43.93 -70.86 12.51
CA LEU A 915 44.48 -69.57 12.97
C LEU A 915 45.72 -69.84 13.82
N ASN A 916 46.81 -69.11 13.56
CA ASN A 916 48.10 -69.29 14.25
C ASN A 916 48.72 -70.69 14.10
N GLU A 917 48.30 -71.47 13.09
CA GLU A 917 48.94 -72.74 12.71
C GLU A 917 50.04 -72.51 11.66
N SER A 918 51.02 -73.43 11.59
CA SER A 918 52.02 -73.43 10.53
C SER A 918 51.38 -73.71 9.17
N VAL A 919 51.65 -72.85 8.19
CA VAL A 919 51.19 -72.99 6.80
C VAL A 919 52.00 -74.11 6.15
N GLU A 920 51.53 -75.35 6.25
CA GLU A 920 52.17 -76.53 5.66
C GLU A 920 51.84 -76.74 4.18
N LYS A 921 50.81 -76.05 3.70
CA LYS A 921 50.26 -76.23 2.36
C LYS A 921 49.71 -74.92 1.78
N MET A 922 49.89 -74.75 0.49
CA MET A 922 49.21 -73.76 -0.32
C MET A 922 48.01 -74.43 -0.99
N PHE A 923 46.88 -73.74 -1.11
CA PHE A 923 45.71 -74.29 -1.78
C PHE A 923 45.05 -73.32 -2.75
N PHE A 924 44.35 -73.87 -3.74
CA PHE A 924 43.53 -73.17 -4.72
C PHE A 924 42.10 -73.73 -4.65
N ILE A 925 41.10 -72.86 -4.57
CA ILE A 925 39.69 -73.24 -4.53
C ILE A 925 39.27 -73.65 -5.94
N LEU A 926 39.03 -74.95 -6.13
CA LEU A 926 38.51 -75.48 -7.40
C LEU A 926 36.99 -75.38 -7.44
N ARG A 927 36.33 -75.64 -6.29
CA ARG A 927 34.88 -75.58 -6.17
C ARG A 927 34.46 -75.48 -4.71
N GLY A 928 33.59 -74.53 -4.38
CA GLY A 928 33.00 -74.38 -3.04
C GLY A 928 33.40 -73.07 -2.36
N VAL A 929 32.97 -72.86 -1.12
CA VAL A 929 33.18 -71.60 -0.38
C VAL A 929 34.10 -71.82 0.82
N VAL A 930 35.14 -71.00 0.94
CA VAL A 930 36.06 -70.99 2.08
C VAL A 930 35.86 -69.71 2.88
N ALA A 931 35.53 -69.84 4.16
CA ALA A 931 35.51 -68.74 5.11
C ALA A 931 36.94 -68.43 5.57
N VAL A 932 37.38 -67.20 5.32
CA VAL A 932 38.66 -66.63 5.74
C VAL A 932 38.41 -65.75 6.95
N THR A 933 38.99 -66.09 8.09
CA THR A 933 38.77 -65.34 9.34
C THR A 933 40.07 -64.95 10.01
N ASN A 934 40.11 -63.75 10.58
CA ASN A 934 41.09 -63.38 11.61
C ASN A 934 40.37 -63.00 12.91
N GLU A 935 41.11 -62.41 13.85
CA GLU A 935 40.57 -61.96 15.14
C GLU A 935 39.48 -60.87 15.02
N TYR A 936 39.36 -60.17 13.87
CA TYR A 936 38.51 -58.99 13.72
C TYR A 936 37.42 -59.11 12.64
N TRP A 937 37.57 -59.97 11.64
CA TRP A 937 36.66 -60.09 10.51
C TRP A 937 36.60 -61.50 9.88
N THR A 938 35.53 -61.74 9.13
CA THR A 938 35.29 -62.94 8.34
C THR A 938 34.97 -62.51 6.90
N GLU A 939 35.61 -63.13 5.92
CA GLU A 939 35.35 -62.98 4.49
C GLU A 939 35.11 -64.36 3.89
N HIS A 940 34.33 -64.46 2.81
CA HIS A 940 34.07 -65.73 2.14
C HIS A 940 34.64 -65.66 0.73
N ARG A 941 35.47 -66.65 0.36
CA ARG A 941 36.09 -66.77 -0.96
C ARG A 941 35.55 -67.99 -1.69
N ASN A 942 35.45 -67.90 -3.02
CA ASN A 942 35.08 -69.00 -3.90
C ASN A 942 36.00 -69.08 -5.12
N GLU A 943 35.76 -70.05 -6.02
CA GLU A 943 36.57 -70.28 -7.22
C GLU A 943 36.61 -69.10 -8.21
N ALA A 944 35.57 -68.25 -8.23
CA ALA A 944 35.42 -67.15 -9.19
C ALA A 944 36.17 -65.87 -8.77
N GLU A 945 36.64 -65.79 -7.53
CA GLU A 945 37.36 -64.62 -7.03
C GLU A 945 38.83 -64.60 -7.49
N ARG A 946 39.34 -63.41 -7.79
CA ARG A 946 40.74 -63.20 -8.19
C ARG A 946 41.76 -63.67 -7.14
N SER A 947 41.33 -63.83 -5.89
CA SER A 947 42.12 -64.32 -4.74
C SER A 947 41.67 -65.71 -4.27
N ASN A 948 41.23 -66.57 -5.19
CA ASN A 948 40.80 -67.95 -4.92
C ASN A 948 41.91 -68.92 -4.44
N HIS A 949 43.06 -68.42 -4.00
CA HIS A 949 44.17 -69.20 -3.47
C HIS A 949 44.67 -68.63 -2.15
N SER A 950 45.36 -69.43 -1.34
CA SER A 950 45.96 -69.00 -0.07
C SER A 950 47.14 -69.87 0.34
N GLY A 951 48.01 -69.31 1.19
CA GLY A 951 49.29 -69.93 1.54
C GLY A 951 50.43 -69.57 0.56
N ASP A 952 50.31 -68.47 -0.18
CA ASP A 952 51.34 -67.96 -1.09
C ASP A 952 52.60 -67.49 -0.37
N ASP A 953 52.53 -67.25 0.95
CA ASP A 953 53.69 -67.04 1.83
C ASP A 953 54.68 -68.22 1.79
N LEU A 954 54.22 -69.43 1.45
CA LEU A 954 55.08 -70.59 1.22
C LEU A 954 56.03 -70.38 0.03
N ILE A 955 55.64 -69.59 -0.97
CA ILE A 955 56.49 -69.32 -2.14
C ILE A 955 57.69 -68.46 -1.72
N ASP A 956 57.49 -67.46 -0.87
CA ASP A 956 58.58 -66.63 -0.35
C ASP A 956 59.53 -67.43 0.55
N TYR A 957 58.96 -68.29 1.40
CA TYR A 957 59.75 -69.21 2.21
C TYR A 957 60.57 -70.15 1.34
N TRP A 958 59.97 -70.73 0.31
CA TRP A 958 60.65 -71.60 -0.66
C TRP A 958 61.81 -70.89 -1.37
N VAL A 959 61.60 -69.69 -1.92
CA VAL A 959 62.65 -68.90 -2.59
C VAL A 959 63.80 -68.59 -1.62
N ARG A 960 63.52 -68.17 -0.38
CA ARG A 960 64.55 -67.85 0.62
C ARG A 960 65.32 -69.08 1.13
N SER A 961 64.66 -70.24 1.23
CA SER A 961 65.26 -71.50 1.69
C SER A 961 66.32 -72.06 0.73
N LYS A 962 66.36 -71.59 -0.52
CA LYS A 962 67.35 -71.99 -1.54
C LYS A 962 68.60 -71.12 -1.54
N ASP A 963 68.51 -69.88 -1.03
CA ASP A 963 69.59 -68.89 -1.01
C ASP A 963 70.37 -68.84 0.33
N THR A 964 69.92 -69.52 1.39
CA THR A 964 70.53 -69.46 2.73
C THR A 964 70.50 -70.81 3.45
N ALA A 965 71.50 -71.08 4.30
CA ALA A 965 71.67 -72.38 4.97
C ALA A 965 70.71 -72.67 6.15
N PHE A 966 69.77 -71.77 6.52
CA PHE A 966 68.66 -71.97 7.48
C PHE A 966 67.59 -70.87 7.25
N PRO A 967 66.26 -71.18 7.24
CA PRO A 967 65.51 -71.68 8.41
C PRO A 967 64.65 -72.94 8.14
N LYS A 968 64.22 -73.63 9.21
CA LYS A 968 63.38 -74.85 9.17
C LYS A 968 61.91 -74.61 9.56
N GLU A 969 61.53 -73.40 9.97
CA GLU A 969 60.19 -73.12 10.49
C GLU A 969 59.28 -72.51 9.42
N LEU A 970 58.13 -73.14 9.21
CA LEU A 970 57.10 -72.70 8.27
C LEU A 970 56.43 -71.40 8.76
N PRO A 971 55.94 -70.55 7.84
CA PRO A 971 55.22 -69.34 8.22
C PRO A 971 53.95 -69.68 9.00
N ILE A 972 53.60 -68.84 9.99
CA ILE A 972 52.38 -69.00 10.79
C ILE A 972 51.25 -68.22 10.11
N SER A 973 50.08 -68.84 9.98
CA SER A 973 48.93 -68.23 9.34
C SER A 973 48.24 -67.22 10.27
N ALA A 974 48.25 -65.93 9.89
CA ALA A 974 47.49 -64.88 10.59
C ALA A 974 45.98 -64.94 10.30
N LEU A 975 45.54 -65.88 9.45
CA LEU A 975 44.17 -66.11 9.02
C LEU A 975 43.84 -67.60 9.16
N SER A 976 42.61 -67.94 9.48
CA SER A 976 42.10 -69.30 9.34
C SER A 976 41.20 -69.42 8.12
N PHE A 977 41.23 -70.59 7.51
CA PHE A 977 40.54 -70.93 6.28
C PHE A 977 39.69 -72.16 6.55
N ARG A 978 38.37 -71.99 6.61
CA ARG A 978 37.42 -73.05 6.91
C ARG A 978 36.55 -73.35 5.69
N ALA A 979 36.44 -74.61 5.31
CA ALA A 979 35.49 -75.04 4.29
C ALA A 979 34.05 -74.83 4.81
N ILE A 980 33.18 -74.28 3.97
CA ILE A 980 31.74 -74.14 4.24
C ILE A 980 31.01 -75.10 3.30
N GLY A 981 30.49 -76.21 3.83
CA GLY A 981 29.99 -77.35 3.07
C GLY A 981 31.11 -78.14 2.37
N GLU A 982 30.78 -78.87 1.29
CA GLU A 982 31.78 -79.61 0.48
C GLU A 982 32.59 -78.63 -0.38
N VAL A 983 33.88 -78.51 -0.08
CA VAL A 983 34.85 -77.72 -0.83
C VAL A 983 35.91 -78.63 -1.43
N LYS A 984 36.18 -78.48 -2.73
CA LYS A 984 37.30 -79.11 -3.41
C LYS A 984 38.40 -78.09 -3.65
N VAL A 985 39.61 -78.42 -3.21
CA VAL A 985 40.78 -77.57 -3.38
C VAL A 985 41.91 -78.34 -4.06
N LEU A 986 42.73 -77.61 -4.80
CA LEU A 986 44.01 -78.10 -5.29
C LEU A 986 45.09 -77.68 -4.28
N VAL A 987 45.91 -78.61 -3.81
CA VAL A 987 46.86 -78.40 -2.71
C VAL A 987 48.28 -78.65 -3.18
N LEU A 988 49.20 -77.79 -2.78
CA LEU A 988 50.64 -77.93 -2.92
C LEU A 988 51.27 -77.94 -1.52
N MET A 989 51.92 -79.04 -1.13
CA MET A 989 52.59 -79.09 0.17
C MET A 989 53.94 -78.40 0.13
N ALA A 990 54.33 -77.81 1.25
CA ALA A 990 55.64 -77.18 1.42
C ALA A 990 56.80 -78.14 1.09
N ASN A 991 56.68 -79.42 1.50
CA ASN A 991 57.69 -80.46 1.25
C ASN A 991 57.81 -80.85 -0.22
N ASP A 992 56.74 -80.73 -0.99
CA ASP A 992 56.73 -81.05 -2.41
C ASP A 992 57.30 -79.89 -3.23
N LEU A 993 56.90 -78.66 -2.87
CA LEU A 993 57.49 -77.43 -3.41
C LEU A 993 59.01 -77.35 -3.16
N ALA A 994 59.49 -77.80 -2.00
CA ALA A 994 60.92 -77.83 -1.67
C ALA A 994 61.77 -78.71 -2.62
N ARG A 995 61.17 -79.67 -3.34
CA ARG A 995 61.88 -80.59 -4.25
C ARG A 995 62.17 -80.00 -5.63
N VAL A 996 61.46 -78.93 -6.01
CA VAL A 996 61.58 -78.26 -7.32
C VAL A 996 62.90 -77.44 -7.38
N GLN A 997 63.66 -77.55 -8.48
CA GLN A 997 64.92 -76.81 -8.68
C GLN A 997 64.76 -75.60 -9.63
N PRO A 998 65.10 -74.36 -9.20
CA PRO A 998 65.06 -73.20 -10.10
C PRO A 998 66.29 -73.16 -11.02
N CYS A 999 66.10 -73.39 -12.32
CA CYS A 999 67.15 -73.14 -13.32
C CYS A 999 67.35 -71.63 -13.56
N ARG A 1000 68.53 -71.10 -13.18
CA ARG A 1000 69.13 -69.78 -13.50
C ARG A 1000 68.16 -68.58 -13.67
N ILE A 1001 67.82 -67.91 -12.56
CA ILE A 1001 67.37 -66.50 -12.60
C ILE A 1001 68.58 -65.59 -12.32
N ARG A 1002 69.11 -64.95 -13.37
CA ARG A 1002 70.15 -63.91 -13.24
C ARG A 1002 69.51 -62.62 -12.68
N SER A 1003 69.80 -62.38 -11.41
CA SER A 1003 69.78 -61.15 -10.60
C SER A 1003 69.18 -59.83 -11.16
N LYS A 1004 68.50 -59.15 -10.21
CA LYS A 1004 68.27 -57.69 -10.06
C LYS A 1004 66.95 -57.10 -10.56
N THR A 1005 65.82 -57.56 -10.01
CA THR A 1005 64.63 -56.66 -9.91
C THR A 1005 63.60 -56.98 -8.83
N PHE A 1006 63.86 -57.91 -7.88
CA PHE A 1006 62.81 -58.35 -6.92
C PHE A 1006 62.85 -57.70 -5.53
N LEU A 1007 63.74 -56.72 -5.29
CA LEU A 1007 63.82 -55.98 -4.03
C LEU A 1007 63.67 -54.49 -4.29
N ARG A 1008 62.43 -54.04 -4.53
CA ARG A 1008 61.92 -52.67 -4.25
C ARG A 1008 60.50 -52.53 -4.79
N ARG A 1009 59.52 -52.71 -3.91
CA ARG A 1009 58.24 -51.96 -3.85
C ARG A 1009 57.45 -52.52 -2.65
N ASN A 1010 57.69 -51.89 -1.50
CA ASN A 1010 56.65 -51.69 -0.48
C ASN A 1010 55.83 -50.47 -0.88
#